data_AF-A0A1C5UK75-F1
#
_entry.id   AF-A0A1C5UK75-F1
#
_cell.length_a   1.000
_cell.length_b   1.000
_cell.length_c   1.000
_cell.angle_alpha   90.00
_cell.angle_beta   90.00
_cell.angle_gamma   90.00
#
_symmetry.space_group_name_H-M   'P 1'
#
loop_
_entity.id
_entity.type
_entity.pdbx_description
1 polymer ?
#
loop_
_entity_poly.entity_id
_entity_poly.type
_entity_poly.pdbx_seq_one_letter_code
_entity_poly.pdbx_strand_id
1 'polypeptide(L)'
;MKQDVYMNRELSWLKFNERVLEEAENEQVPLAECLSFEAIYQSNLDEFFMVRVGSLLDQMILSGDVRENKTNMTPKEQIHKILKAVRKLNIRKDSVFEILMDRLEENGISMVDFHRLSIEESTYLEVFFDSEILPLLSPTIVGKRQPFPFLKNREIYAVCVLQTKSGKEKLGIVPCSKEVFPELVELPTKNRFMLSEELILHFLSKVFSGYKILSKSLMRVTRNADIDADALYDEDLDYREFMVELIKKRKKLAPLRLELSRDMDDTIVKTLCNYLDLDTRQVFRSFAPLNLSFVFRLQDRLCTRPELFFEKRIPQPSPEFDLEKPILPQIKEKDKLLSYPFESMKPFLRMLHEAANDKSVIAIKMTLYRLARQSKVVEALIEAAENGKEVFVMIELKARFDEENNIEWSRRLEEAGCRVVYGLDGYKVHSKLCLITRKTDAGVEYYTQIGTGNYNEKTSRLYTDLSYMTSRVEIGLEAADVFQALDKGETVKETSHLLVAPNCLQNKVLTMIEEEIYRAKAGEEAYIGIKMNSLTDKKIIDKLINASEAGVKIDMVIRGINCLIPQVPGKTDNIRVVSIVGRFLEHSRIYIFGCGERKKIYIASADFMTRNTVCRVEVAAPIYDQDIAQRLEEMFITMLSDNQKAREEDGEGNYHLVYRQEDTPLNSQEFFYEAAYSRCE
;
A
#
# COMPACT_ATOMS: atom_id res chain seq x y z
N MET A 1 34.80 -3.90 11.87
CA MET A 1 33.85 -3.15 11.01
C MET A 1 32.63 -2.88 11.85
N LYS A 2 32.15 -1.63 11.95
CA LYS A 2 30.88 -1.36 12.63
C LYS A 2 29.80 -2.06 11.79
N GLN A 3 29.16 -3.09 12.33
CA GLN A 3 27.99 -3.69 11.67
C GLN A 3 26.85 -2.68 11.76
N ASP A 4 26.30 -2.30 10.60
CA ASP A 4 25.19 -1.36 10.54
C ASP A 4 23.93 -2.07 11.04
N VAL A 5 23.31 -1.54 12.10
CA VAL A 5 22.04 -2.05 12.67
C VAL A 5 20.80 -1.43 12.02
N TYR A 6 21.01 -0.54 11.04
CA TYR A 6 19.95 0.18 10.36
C TYR A 6 19.90 -0.15 8.87
N MET A 7 18.67 -0.26 8.36
CA MET A 7 18.38 -0.33 6.93
C MET A 7 17.84 1.02 6.44
N ASN A 8 18.26 1.44 5.24
CA ASN A 8 17.68 2.61 4.62
C ASN A 8 16.21 2.32 4.23
N ARG A 9 15.32 3.25 4.58
CA ARG A 9 13.87 3.14 4.34
C ARG A 9 13.52 2.75 2.90
N GLU A 10 14.17 3.37 1.92
CA GLU A 10 13.83 3.19 0.51
C GLU A 10 14.35 1.89 -0.06
N LEU A 11 15.50 1.43 0.43
CA LEU A 11 16.02 0.10 0.10
C LEU A 11 15.18 -1.01 0.78
N SER A 12 14.74 -0.78 2.02
CA SER A 12 13.81 -1.68 2.71
C SER A 12 12.46 -1.77 1.97
N TRP A 13 11.95 -0.65 1.45
CA TRP A 13 10.75 -0.66 0.60
C TRP A 13 10.95 -1.47 -0.69
N LEU A 14 12.13 -1.38 -1.33
CA LEU A 14 12.43 -2.21 -2.50
C LEU A 14 12.46 -3.71 -2.16
N LYS A 15 13.00 -4.09 -0.99
CA LYS A 15 12.95 -5.48 -0.50
C LYS A 15 11.52 -5.94 -0.22
N PHE A 16 10.65 -5.03 0.24
CA PHE A 16 9.21 -5.32 0.30
C PHE A 16 8.63 -5.63 -1.07
N ASN A 17 8.88 -4.78 -2.07
CA ASN A 17 8.33 -5.02 -3.40
C ASN A 17 8.98 -6.24 -4.07
N GLU A 18 10.24 -6.57 -3.76
CA GLU A 18 10.88 -7.82 -4.19
C GLU A 18 10.11 -9.05 -3.71
N ARG A 19 9.62 -9.07 -2.47
CA ARG A 19 8.75 -10.16 -1.96
C ARG A 19 7.38 -10.22 -2.67
N VAL A 20 6.90 -9.12 -3.25
CA VAL A 20 5.71 -9.13 -4.11
C VAL A 20 6.03 -9.80 -5.45
N LEU A 21 7.22 -9.56 -6.01
CA LEU A 21 7.68 -10.24 -7.22
C LEU A 21 7.89 -11.75 -6.97
N GLU A 22 8.36 -12.15 -5.80
CA GLU A 22 8.48 -13.56 -5.41
C GLU A 22 7.12 -14.31 -5.44
N GLU A 23 6.00 -13.64 -5.17
CA GLU A 23 4.68 -14.27 -5.31
C GLU A 23 4.29 -14.49 -6.78
N ALA A 24 4.82 -13.68 -7.71
CA ALA A 24 4.66 -13.92 -9.15
C ALA A 24 5.54 -15.08 -9.64
N GLU A 25 6.64 -15.36 -8.94
CA GLU A 25 7.56 -16.48 -9.21
C GLU A 25 7.10 -17.81 -8.60
N ASN A 26 6.25 -17.76 -7.60
CA ASN A 26 5.89 -18.92 -6.81
C ASN A 26 4.92 -19.83 -7.59
N GLU A 27 5.37 -21.04 -7.95
CA GLU A 27 4.55 -22.03 -8.67
C GLU A 27 3.34 -22.53 -7.88
N GLN A 28 3.34 -22.40 -6.55
CA GLN A 28 2.19 -22.74 -5.71
C GLN A 28 1.09 -21.67 -5.76
N VAL A 29 1.38 -20.49 -6.32
CA VAL A 29 0.40 -19.44 -6.58
C VAL A 29 -0.27 -19.75 -7.94
N PRO A 30 -1.62 -19.70 -8.02
CA PRO A 30 -2.32 -19.93 -9.28
C PRO A 30 -1.90 -18.92 -10.36
N LEU A 31 -1.87 -19.36 -11.63
CA LEU A 31 -1.30 -18.58 -12.74
C LEU A 31 -1.91 -17.18 -12.88
N ALA A 32 -3.25 -17.05 -12.76
CA ALA A 32 -3.90 -15.75 -12.85
C ALA A 32 -3.42 -14.80 -11.74
N GLU A 33 -3.15 -15.35 -10.56
CA GLU A 33 -2.68 -14.59 -9.40
C GLU A 33 -1.19 -14.23 -9.54
N CYS A 34 -0.35 -15.10 -10.11
CA CYS A 34 1.03 -14.74 -10.44
C CYS A 34 1.07 -13.53 -11.39
N LEU A 35 0.21 -13.54 -12.42
CA LEU A 35 0.06 -12.41 -13.33
C LEU A 35 -0.40 -11.14 -12.59
N SER A 36 -1.36 -11.25 -11.65
CA SER A 36 -1.75 -10.12 -10.77
C SER A 36 -0.56 -9.58 -9.99
N PHE A 37 0.23 -10.45 -9.36
CA PHE A 37 1.37 -10.05 -8.55
C PHE A 37 2.44 -9.33 -9.36
N GLU A 38 2.70 -9.75 -10.60
CA GLU A 38 3.65 -9.04 -11.48
C GLU A 38 3.13 -7.63 -11.84
N ALA A 39 1.83 -7.50 -12.16
CA ALA A 39 1.21 -6.21 -12.41
C ALA A 39 1.20 -5.30 -11.16
N ILE A 40 0.95 -5.87 -9.98
CA ILE A 40 1.00 -5.17 -8.69
C ILE A 40 2.43 -4.70 -8.40
N TYR A 41 3.44 -5.55 -8.60
CA TYR A 41 4.85 -5.20 -8.45
C TYR A 41 5.21 -3.97 -9.29
N GLN A 42 4.81 -3.94 -10.57
CA GLN A 42 5.07 -2.81 -11.46
C GLN A 42 4.33 -1.55 -10.99
N SER A 43 3.05 -1.66 -10.63
CA SER A 43 2.24 -0.52 -10.15
C SER A 43 2.84 0.09 -8.88
N ASN A 44 3.25 -0.76 -7.93
CA ASN A 44 3.92 -0.33 -6.70
C ASN A 44 5.23 0.42 -7.02
N LEU A 45 6.04 -0.14 -7.93
CA LEU A 45 7.32 0.46 -8.32
C LEU A 45 7.12 1.82 -8.98
N ASP A 46 6.11 1.96 -9.85
CA ASP A 46 5.75 3.25 -10.45
C ASP A 46 5.41 4.28 -9.38
N GLU A 47 4.57 3.93 -8.41
CA GLU A 47 4.21 4.81 -7.30
C GLU A 47 5.43 5.21 -6.46
N PHE A 48 6.32 4.26 -6.16
CA PHE A 48 7.54 4.52 -5.42
C PHE A 48 8.46 5.50 -6.14
N PHE A 49 8.63 5.37 -7.46
CA PHE A 49 9.35 6.37 -8.23
C PHE A 49 8.65 7.73 -8.14
N MET A 50 7.37 7.78 -8.51
CA MET A 50 6.58 9.01 -8.55
C MET A 50 6.60 9.80 -7.23
N VAL A 51 6.58 9.12 -6.09
CA VAL A 51 6.46 9.77 -4.77
C VAL A 51 7.80 9.84 -4.06
N ARG A 52 8.46 8.70 -3.84
CA ARG A 52 9.66 8.63 -2.98
C ARG A 52 10.90 9.10 -3.71
N VAL A 53 11.16 8.59 -4.92
CA VAL A 53 12.29 9.06 -5.73
C VAL A 53 12.08 10.52 -6.15
N GLY A 54 10.83 10.91 -6.44
CA GLY A 54 10.45 12.31 -6.64
C GLY A 54 10.84 13.21 -5.47
N SER A 55 10.48 12.82 -4.24
CA SER A 55 10.83 13.56 -3.02
C SER A 55 12.35 13.65 -2.80
N LEU A 56 13.10 12.57 -3.02
CA LEU A 56 14.56 12.57 -2.93
C LEU A 56 15.21 13.49 -3.97
N LEU A 57 14.67 13.52 -5.20
CA LEU A 57 15.14 14.41 -6.25
C LEU A 57 14.95 15.87 -5.83
N ASP A 58 13.77 16.21 -5.32
CA ASP A 58 13.47 17.54 -4.82
C ASP A 58 14.42 17.94 -3.67
N GLN A 59 14.68 17.04 -2.71
CA GLN A 59 15.65 17.28 -1.64
C GLN A 59 17.08 17.53 -2.16
N MET A 60 17.53 16.75 -3.15
CA MET A 60 18.86 16.90 -3.75
C MET A 60 19.06 18.30 -4.37
N ILE A 61 17.99 18.90 -4.88
CA ILE A 61 17.99 20.25 -5.47
C ILE A 61 17.94 21.32 -4.37
N LEU A 62 17.12 21.11 -3.33
CA LEU A 62 16.83 22.09 -2.29
C LEU A 62 17.96 22.24 -1.27
N SER A 63 18.61 21.14 -0.90
CA SER A 63 19.55 21.08 0.19
C SER A 63 20.55 19.95 -0.09
N GLY A 64 21.69 20.30 -0.69
CA GLY A 64 22.63 19.33 -1.26
C GLY A 64 23.26 18.33 -0.28
N ASP A 65 23.08 18.49 1.04
CA ASP A 65 23.69 17.61 2.05
C ASP A 65 22.74 17.27 3.22
N VAL A 66 21.41 17.28 3.01
CA VAL A 66 20.51 16.67 3.99
C VAL A 66 20.72 15.16 3.97
N ARG A 67 20.92 14.56 5.14
CA ARG A 67 21.27 13.15 5.29
C ARG A 67 20.18 12.40 6.03
N GLU A 68 19.87 11.20 5.57
CA GLU A 68 18.91 10.32 6.24
C GLU A 68 19.45 9.92 7.63
N ASN A 69 18.61 10.03 8.66
CA ASN A 69 19.03 10.03 10.06
C ASN A 69 19.46 8.65 10.62
N LYS A 70 19.37 7.56 9.85
CA LYS A 70 19.79 6.21 10.27
C LYS A 70 21.05 5.76 9.56
N THR A 71 21.09 5.92 8.25
CA THR A 71 22.15 5.44 7.37
C THR A 71 23.11 6.54 6.89
N ASN A 72 22.83 7.79 7.24
CA ASN A 72 23.63 8.97 6.91
C ASN A 72 23.84 9.18 5.40
N MET A 73 22.98 8.59 4.56
CA MET A 73 23.03 8.70 3.11
C MET A 73 22.41 10.00 2.64
N THR A 74 23.08 10.67 1.70
CA THR A 74 22.52 11.80 0.95
C THR A 74 21.44 11.32 -0.03
N PRO A 75 20.49 12.17 -0.45
CA PRO A 75 19.49 11.81 -1.46
C PRO A 75 20.11 11.25 -2.75
N LYS A 76 21.26 11.78 -3.17
CA LYS A 76 22.00 11.30 -4.35
C LYS A 76 22.50 9.87 -4.17
N GLU A 77 23.05 9.53 -3.00
CA GLU A 77 23.50 8.17 -2.68
C GLU A 77 22.32 7.20 -2.61
N GLN A 78 21.21 7.63 -2.02
CA GLN A 78 19.97 6.85 -1.95
C GLN A 78 19.44 6.55 -3.36
N ILE A 79 19.29 7.57 -4.22
CA ILE A 79 18.86 7.40 -5.62
C ILE A 79 19.82 6.46 -6.35
N HIS A 80 21.14 6.60 -6.18
CA HIS A 80 22.10 5.70 -6.83
C HIS A 80 21.91 4.24 -6.43
N LYS A 81 21.72 3.96 -5.13
CA LYS A 81 21.47 2.60 -4.63
C LYS A 81 20.11 2.06 -5.11
N ILE A 82 19.07 2.90 -5.12
CA ILE A 82 17.74 2.57 -5.67
C ILE A 82 17.87 2.14 -7.13
N LEU A 83 18.49 2.97 -7.98
CA LEU A 83 18.63 2.66 -9.42
C LEU A 83 19.41 1.36 -9.64
N LYS A 84 20.44 1.08 -8.82
CA LYS A 84 21.20 -0.18 -8.89
C LYS A 84 20.34 -1.39 -8.50
N ALA A 85 19.54 -1.30 -7.45
CA ALA A 85 18.65 -2.37 -7.01
C ALA A 85 17.54 -2.63 -8.04
N VAL A 86 16.88 -1.57 -8.53
CA VAL A 86 15.80 -1.67 -9.52
C VAL A 86 16.29 -2.31 -10.83
N ARG A 87 17.52 -2.05 -11.28
CA ARG A 87 18.06 -2.73 -12.47
C ARG A 87 18.10 -4.25 -12.31
N LYS A 88 18.49 -4.74 -11.14
CA LYS A 88 18.54 -6.19 -10.86
C LYS A 88 17.13 -6.77 -10.84
N LEU A 89 16.21 -6.09 -10.16
CA LEU A 89 14.81 -6.52 -10.05
C LEU A 89 14.08 -6.48 -11.39
N ASN A 90 14.38 -5.52 -12.27
CA ASN A 90 13.77 -5.45 -13.60
C ASN A 90 14.16 -6.63 -14.49
N ILE A 91 15.42 -7.09 -14.42
CA ILE A 91 15.84 -8.30 -15.15
C ILE A 91 15.05 -9.50 -14.67
N ARG A 92 14.94 -9.66 -13.34
CA ARG A 92 14.16 -10.73 -12.71
C ARG A 92 12.69 -10.66 -13.12
N LYS A 93 12.07 -9.47 -13.05
CA LYS A 93 10.69 -9.21 -13.51
C LYS A 93 10.47 -9.60 -14.97
N ASP A 94 11.39 -9.28 -15.87
CA ASP A 94 11.26 -9.63 -17.28
C ASP A 94 11.35 -11.15 -17.52
N SER A 95 12.22 -11.85 -16.80
CA SER A 95 12.28 -13.32 -16.86
C SER A 95 11.00 -13.97 -16.32
N VAL A 96 10.42 -13.42 -15.25
CA VAL A 96 9.12 -13.88 -14.72
C VAL A 96 8.02 -13.71 -15.75
N PHE A 97 7.95 -12.54 -16.39
CA PHE A 97 6.97 -12.27 -17.44
C PHE A 97 7.01 -13.34 -18.55
N GLU A 98 8.20 -13.66 -19.04
CA GLU A 98 8.39 -14.66 -20.11
C GLU A 98 7.84 -16.04 -19.68
N ILE A 99 8.19 -16.50 -18.48
CA ILE A 99 7.69 -17.76 -17.91
C ILE A 99 6.15 -17.74 -17.77
N LEU A 100 5.58 -16.61 -17.33
CA LEU A 100 4.13 -16.49 -17.18
C LEU A 100 3.41 -16.47 -18.53
N MET A 101 4.00 -15.89 -19.58
CA MET A 101 3.44 -15.93 -20.93
C MET A 101 3.48 -17.34 -21.53
N ASP A 102 4.55 -18.11 -21.31
CA ASP A 102 4.64 -19.50 -21.74
C ASP A 102 3.56 -20.37 -21.05
N ARG A 103 3.41 -20.24 -19.72
CA ARG A 103 2.34 -20.91 -18.97
C ARG A 103 0.95 -20.47 -19.43
N LEU A 104 0.78 -19.22 -19.83
CA LEU A 104 -0.50 -18.72 -20.35
C LEU A 104 -0.84 -19.39 -21.70
N GLU A 105 0.16 -19.59 -22.56
CA GLU A 105 0.03 -20.28 -23.85
C GLU A 105 -0.41 -21.74 -23.67
N GLU A 106 0.17 -22.47 -22.71
CA GLU A 106 -0.28 -23.82 -22.32
C GLU A 106 -1.75 -23.86 -21.88
N ASN A 107 -2.26 -22.75 -21.35
CA ASN A 107 -3.64 -22.62 -20.90
C ASN A 107 -4.59 -22.08 -21.98
N GLY A 108 -4.12 -21.98 -23.23
CA GLY A 108 -4.94 -21.66 -24.40
C GLY A 108 -5.14 -20.17 -24.66
N ILE A 109 -4.33 -19.30 -24.05
CA ILE A 109 -4.27 -17.86 -24.34
C ILE A 109 -2.85 -17.54 -24.79
N SER A 110 -2.68 -16.95 -25.97
CA SER A 110 -1.33 -16.65 -26.48
C SER A 110 -1.18 -15.16 -26.79
N MET A 111 -0.14 -14.56 -26.24
CA MET A 111 0.32 -13.21 -26.58
C MET A 111 1.29 -13.35 -27.75
N VAL A 112 0.92 -12.82 -28.91
CA VAL A 112 1.67 -13.05 -30.14
C VAL A 112 2.42 -11.81 -30.62
N ASP A 113 3.53 -12.07 -31.31
CA ASP A 113 4.31 -11.08 -32.03
C ASP A 113 4.20 -11.31 -33.55
N PHE A 114 4.77 -10.40 -34.34
CA PHE A 114 4.77 -10.49 -35.81
C PHE A 114 5.58 -11.67 -36.39
N HIS A 115 6.39 -12.35 -35.58
CA HIS A 115 7.12 -13.55 -36.02
C HIS A 115 6.25 -14.82 -35.91
N ARG A 116 5.22 -14.80 -35.06
CA ARG A 116 4.31 -15.93 -34.79
C ARG A 116 2.92 -15.79 -35.42
N LEU A 117 2.70 -14.82 -36.31
CA LEU A 117 1.42 -14.60 -37.00
C LEU A 117 1.23 -15.51 -38.21
N SER A 118 -0.01 -15.93 -38.44
CA SER A 118 -0.44 -16.46 -39.74
C SER A 118 -0.59 -15.34 -40.77
N ILE A 119 -0.66 -15.71 -42.06
CA ILE A 119 -0.90 -14.75 -43.15
C ILE A 119 -2.25 -14.03 -42.97
N GLU A 120 -3.27 -14.77 -42.53
CA GLU A 120 -4.61 -14.23 -42.27
C GLU A 120 -4.61 -13.23 -41.12
N GLU A 121 -3.94 -13.57 -40.01
CA GLU A 121 -3.80 -12.68 -38.84
C GLU A 121 -3.02 -11.42 -39.19
N SER A 122 -1.92 -11.56 -39.95
CA SER A 122 -1.13 -10.42 -40.42
C SER A 122 -1.95 -9.47 -41.30
N THR A 123 -2.71 -10.03 -42.25
CA THR A 123 -3.60 -9.24 -43.12
C THR A 123 -4.69 -8.54 -42.32
N TYR A 124 -5.28 -9.22 -41.34
CA TYR A 124 -6.27 -8.62 -40.44
C TYR A 124 -5.69 -7.45 -39.64
N LEU A 125 -4.52 -7.64 -39.01
CA LEU A 125 -3.87 -6.59 -38.24
C LEU A 125 -3.48 -5.39 -39.11
N GLU A 126 -3.11 -5.62 -40.36
CA GLU A 126 -2.82 -4.54 -41.31
C GLU A 126 -4.08 -3.72 -41.63
N VAL A 127 -5.20 -4.39 -41.94
CA VAL A 127 -6.49 -3.73 -42.19
C VAL A 127 -6.98 -2.99 -40.95
N PHE A 128 -6.92 -3.63 -39.78
CA PHE A 128 -7.30 -3.03 -38.51
C PHE A 128 -6.44 -1.80 -38.19
N PHE A 129 -5.12 -1.87 -38.45
CA PHE A 129 -4.24 -0.72 -38.28
C PHE A 129 -4.63 0.42 -39.22
N ASP A 130 -4.88 0.14 -40.51
CA ASP A 130 -5.19 1.17 -41.50
C ASP A 130 -6.57 1.81 -41.27
N SER A 131 -7.56 1.07 -40.75
CA SER A 131 -8.92 1.58 -40.52
C SER A 131 -9.16 2.19 -39.14
N GLU A 132 -8.66 1.55 -38.08
CA GLU A 132 -8.98 1.92 -36.68
C GLU A 132 -7.86 2.71 -36.00
N ILE A 133 -6.59 2.44 -36.33
CA ILE A 133 -5.45 3.05 -35.61
C ILE A 133 -4.90 4.25 -36.35
N LEU A 134 -4.42 4.06 -37.59
CA LEU A 134 -3.70 5.06 -38.38
C LEU A 134 -4.44 6.41 -38.49
N PRO A 135 -5.77 6.48 -38.71
CA PRO A 135 -6.49 7.75 -38.80
C PRO A 135 -6.51 8.57 -37.50
N LEU A 136 -6.32 7.92 -36.36
CA LEU A 136 -6.36 8.55 -35.03
C LEU A 136 -4.95 8.86 -34.48
N LEU A 137 -3.89 8.39 -35.15
CA LEU A 137 -2.51 8.67 -34.74
C LEU A 137 -2.15 10.14 -34.99
N SER A 138 -1.43 10.72 -34.02
CA SER A 138 -0.90 12.09 -34.12
C SER A 138 0.65 12.07 -34.08
N PRO A 139 1.32 11.69 -35.18
CA PRO A 139 2.77 11.59 -35.21
C PRO A 139 3.45 12.96 -35.16
N THR A 140 4.57 13.05 -34.47
CA THR A 140 5.39 14.27 -34.35
C THR A 140 6.83 14.00 -34.79
N ILE A 141 7.44 14.92 -35.53
CA ILE A 141 8.85 14.84 -35.93
C ILE A 141 9.62 15.96 -35.25
N VAL A 142 10.49 15.59 -34.30
CA VAL A 142 11.31 16.55 -33.55
C VAL A 142 12.32 17.23 -34.46
N GLY A 143 12.38 18.56 -34.39
CA GLY A 143 13.33 19.37 -35.14
C GLY A 143 13.26 20.84 -34.75
N LYS A 144 13.98 21.71 -35.47
CA LYS A 144 14.09 23.14 -35.13
C LYS A 144 12.76 23.90 -35.02
N ARG A 145 11.76 23.50 -35.83
CA ARG A 145 10.43 24.14 -35.87
C ARG A 145 9.37 23.39 -35.05
N GLN A 146 9.66 22.15 -34.66
CA GLN A 146 8.77 21.29 -33.89
C GLN A 146 9.56 20.80 -32.67
N PRO A 147 9.43 21.46 -31.50
CA PRO A 147 10.17 21.09 -30.32
C PRO A 147 9.78 19.69 -29.84
N PHE A 148 10.61 19.12 -28.96
CA PHE A 148 10.30 17.85 -28.31
C PHE A 148 8.96 17.97 -27.54
N PRO A 149 7.98 17.08 -27.78
CA PRO A 149 6.66 17.19 -27.17
C PRO A 149 6.71 16.88 -25.67
N PHE A 150 5.74 17.42 -24.92
CA PHE A 150 5.55 16.99 -23.55
C PHE A 150 4.96 15.57 -23.52
N LEU A 151 5.72 14.61 -23.01
CA LEU A 151 5.26 13.23 -22.83
C LEU A 151 4.45 13.11 -21.54
N LYS A 152 3.19 12.67 -21.61
CA LYS A 152 2.33 12.46 -20.44
C LYS A 152 2.92 11.37 -19.52
N ASN A 153 2.59 11.46 -18.24
CA ASN A 153 3.08 10.54 -17.23
C ASN A 153 2.55 9.11 -17.47
N ARG A 154 3.43 8.10 -17.45
CA ARG A 154 3.15 6.66 -17.61
C ARG A 154 2.50 6.23 -18.93
N GLU A 155 2.28 7.16 -19.87
CA GLU A 155 1.79 6.87 -21.21
C GLU A 155 2.92 6.29 -22.08
N ILE A 156 2.56 5.39 -23.00
CA ILE A 156 3.49 4.74 -23.92
C ILE A 156 3.54 5.53 -25.22
N TYR A 157 4.76 5.70 -25.73
CA TYR A 157 5.04 6.35 -27.01
C TYR A 157 5.91 5.42 -27.86
N ALA A 158 5.58 5.25 -29.13
CA ALA A 158 6.51 4.67 -30.10
C ALA A 158 7.49 5.76 -30.56
N VAL A 159 8.78 5.51 -30.39
CA VAL A 159 9.87 6.41 -30.81
C VAL A 159 10.71 5.76 -31.89
N CYS A 160 11.12 6.52 -32.90
CA CYS A 160 11.98 6.04 -33.96
C CYS A 160 12.98 7.09 -34.45
N VAL A 161 14.09 6.61 -35.01
CA VAL A 161 15.08 7.44 -35.71
C VAL A 161 14.76 7.42 -37.19
N LEU A 162 14.44 8.60 -37.72
CA LEU A 162 14.06 8.84 -39.10
C LEU A 162 15.23 9.43 -39.87
N GLN A 163 15.63 8.79 -40.97
CA GLN A 163 16.59 9.33 -41.92
C GLN A 163 15.86 10.02 -43.07
N THR A 164 16.20 11.29 -43.29
CA THR A 164 15.74 12.06 -44.46
C THR A 164 16.48 11.63 -45.72
N LYS A 165 15.94 11.98 -46.90
CA LYS A 165 16.63 11.80 -48.20
C LYS A 165 18.02 12.45 -48.24
N SER A 166 18.27 13.47 -47.42
CA SER A 166 19.56 14.16 -47.30
C SER A 166 20.56 13.47 -46.35
N GLY A 167 20.22 12.31 -45.79
CA GLY A 167 21.04 11.58 -44.82
C GLY A 167 20.92 12.08 -43.37
N LYS A 168 20.26 13.22 -43.12
CA LYS A 168 20.05 13.75 -41.76
C LYS A 168 19.05 12.91 -40.97
N GLU A 169 19.40 12.65 -39.71
CA GLU A 169 18.56 11.95 -38.73
C GLU A 169 17.63 12.92 -37.97
N LYS A 170 16.43 12.43 -37.64
CA LYS A 170 15.41 13.11 -36.84
C LYS A 170 14.73 12.09 -35.94
N LEU A 171 14.07 12.56 -34.88
CA LEU A 171 13.24 11.70 -34.02
C LEU A 171 11.78 11.79 -34.44
N GLY A 172 11.14 10.63 -34.67
CA GLY A 172 9.70 10.49 -34.80
C GLY A 172 9.11 9.96 -33.50
N ILE A 173 8.01 10.55 -33.02
CA ILE A 173 7.31 10.17 -31.80
C ILE A 173 5.82 10.01 -32.13
N VAL A 174 5.23 8.90 -31.69
CA VAL A 174 3.81 8.59 -31.87
C VAL A 174 3.21 8.17 -30.52
N PRO A 175 2.17 8.83 -30.02
CA PRO A 175 1.50 8.42 -28.79
C PRO A 175 0.69 7.13 -29.00
N CYS A 176 0.84 6.16 -28.08
CA CYS A 176 0.07 4.91 -28.06
C CYS A 176 -1.01 4.99 -26.97
N SER A 177 -1.92 5.96 -27.10
CA SER A 177 -2.86 6.30 -26.02
C SER A 177 -3.94 5.24 -25.84
N LYS A 178 -4.02 4.64 -24.64
CA LYS A 178 -5.03 3.62 -24.28
C LYS A 178 -6.46 4.16 -24.19
N GLU A 179 -6.62 5.48 -24.13
CA GLU A 179 -7.92 6.15 -24.16
C GLU A 179 -8.52 6.14 -25.59
N VAL A 180 -7.65 6.04 -26.60
CA VAL A 180 -8.02 6.08 -28.01
C VAL A 180 -8.08 4.68 -28.59
N PHE A 181 -7.16 3.80 -28.19
CA PHE A 181 -7.02 2.45 -28.74
C PHE A 181 -7.26 1.37 -27.67
N PRO A 182 -7.85 0.23 -28.03
CA PRO A 182 -7.92 -0.91 -27.13
C PRO A 182 -6.48 -1.36 -26.79
N GLU A 183 -6.18 -1.63 -25.52
CA GLU A 183 -4.83 -2.06 -25.12
C GLU A 183 -4.48 -3.45 -25.67
N LEU A 184 -5.47 -4.34 -25.73
CA LEU A 184 -5.38 -5.67 -26.33
C LEU A 184 -6.22 -5.73 -27.60
N VAL A 185 -5.59 -6.10 -28.72
CA VAL A 185 -6.26 -6.41 -29.98
C VAL A 185 -6.41 -7.92 -30.06
N GLU A 186 -7.66 -8.39 -30.14
CA GLU A 186 -7.96 -9.81 -30.35
C GLU A 186 -7.84 -10.16 -31.84
N LEU A 187 -7.17 -11.28 -32.13
CA LEU A 187 -6.99 -11.79 -33.48
C LEU A 187 -8.18 -12.63 -33.94
N PRO A 188 -8.34 -12.86 -35.26
CA PRO A 188 -9.40 -13.72 -35.78
C PRO A 188 -9.32 -15.14 -35.23
N THR A 189 -8.11 -15.62 -34.94
CA THR A 189 -7.90 -16.86 -34.21
C THR A 189 -8.17 -16.63 -32.73
N LYS A 190 -9.13 -17.40 -32.20
CA LYS A 190 -9.63 -17.27 -30.82
C LYS A 190 -8.51 -17.29 -29.78
N ASN A 191 -8.65 -16.44 -28.75
CA ASN A 191 -7.75 -16.35 -27.60
C ASN A 191 -6.28 -15.98 -27.93
N ARG A 192 -6.03 -15.38 -29.10
CA ARG A 192 -4.73 -14.81 -29.46
C ARG A 192 -4.82 -13.28 -29.45
N PHE A 193 -3.85 -12.65 -28.81
CA PHE A 193 -3.88 -11.22 -28.55
C PHE A 193 -2.55 -10.56 -28.94
N MET A 194 -2.62 -9.31 -29.38
CA MET A 194 -1.47 -8.44 -29.61
C MET A 194 -1.68 -7.09 -28.90
N LEU A 195 -0.62 -6.51 -28.36
CA LEU A 195 -0.67 -5.17 -27.78
C LEU A 195 -0.73 -4.10 -28.87
N SER A 196 -1.61 -3.11 -28.69
CA SER A 196 -1.77 -2.01 -29.66
C SER A 196 -0.49 -1.19 -29.84
N GLU A 197 0.29 -0.98 -28.78
CA GLU A 197 1.58 -0.29 -28.88
C GLU A 197 2.58 -1.03 -29.79
N GLU A 198 2.58 -2.37 -29.77
CA GLU A 198 3.45 -3.18 -30.64
C GLU A 198 2.97 -3.13 -32.10
N LEU A 199 1.66 -3.08 -32.32
CA LEU A 199 1.06 -2.87 -33.64
C LEU A 199 1.44 -1.49 -34.22
N ILE A 200 1.35 -0.42 -33.43
CA ILE A 200 1.76 0.94 -33.81
C ILE A 200 3.26 0.96 -34.14
N LEU A 201 4.08 0.34 -33.28
CA LEU A 201 5.51 0.28 -33.49
C LEU A 201 5.87 -0.48 -34.78
N HIS A 202 5.18 -1.58 -35.07
CA HIS A 202 5.39 -2.35 -36.29
C HIS A 202 5.17 -1.49 -37.54
N PHE A 203 4.02 -0.82 -37.62
CA PHE A 203 3.60 -0.04 -38.79
C PHE A 203 4.09 1.43 -38.83
N LEU A 204 5.10 1.80 -38.03
CA LEU A 204 5.69 3.15 -38.09
C LEU A 204 6.15 3.58 -39.49
N SER A 205 6.50 2.63 -40.37
CA SER A 205 6.86 2.93 -41.77
C SER A 205 5.70 3.50 -42.57
N LYS A 206 4.46 3.09 -42.30
CA LYS A 206 3.24 3.68 -42.89
C LYS A 206 3.00 5.08 -42.34
N VAL A 207 3.22 5.27 -41.04
CA VAL A 207 3.07 6.57 -40.35
C VAL A 207 4.07 7.61 -40.89
N PHE A 208 5.32 7.20 -41.13
CA PHE A 208 6.40 8.06 -41.62
C PHE A 208 6.85 7.69 -43.05
N SER A 209 5.91 7.56 -43.98
CA SER A 209 6.14 7.09 -45.36
C SER A 209 7.23 7.84 -46.16
N GLY A 210 7.54 9.09 -45.80
CA GLY A 210 8.59 9.90 -46.42
C GLY A 210 10.02 9.67 -45.88
N TYR A 211 10.22 8.77 -44.92
CA TYR A 211 11.46 8.60 -44.17
C TYR A 211 11.90 7.14 -44.10
N LYS A 212 13.21 6.91 -44.03
CA LYS A 212 13.75 5.58 -43.70
C LYS A 212 13.88 5.47 -42.19
N ILE A 213 13.26 4.46 -41.59
CA ILE A 213 13.42 4.18 -40.16
C ILE A 213 14.73 3.43 -39.94
N LEU A 214 15.62 3.97 -39.11
CA LEU A 214 16.90 3.33 -38.75
C LEU A 214 16.77 2.45 -37.52
N SER A 215 16.03 2.92 -36.51
CA SER A 215 15.75 2.20 -35.27
C SER A 215 14.43 2.66 -34.67
N LYS A 216 13.80 1.81 -33.85
CA LYS A 216 12.53 2.10 -33.19
C LYS A 216 12.42 1.36 -31.85
N SER A 217 11.76 1.97 -30.88
CA SER A 217 11.48 1.41 -29.55
C SER A 217 10.14 1.94 -29.04
N LEU A 218 9.51 1.21 -28.12
CA LEU A 218 8.53 1.83 -27.23
C LEU A 218 9.26 2.58 -26.12
N MET A 219 8.62 3.64 -25.63
CA MET A 219 9.14 4.53 -24.62
C MET A 219 8.04 4.86 -23.61
N ARG A 220 8.35 4.79 -22.33
CA ARG A 220 7.47 5.19 -21.23
C ARG A 220 8.23 6.07 -20.26
N VAL A 221 7.63 7.18 -19.83
CA VAL A 221 8.24 8.11 -18.88
C VAL A 221 7.42 8.16 -17.59
N THR A 222 8.07 7.89 -16.47
CA THR A 222 7.49 8.09 -15.14
C THR A 222 7.97 9.43 -14.59
N ARG A 223 7.03 10.25 -14.13
CA ARG A 223 7.23 11.63 -13.68
C ARG A 223 6.86 11.79 -12.21
N ASN A 224 7.46 12.76 -11.55
CA ASN A 224 7.16 13.13 -10.16
C ASN A 224 5.64 13.39 -10.00
N ALA A 225 5.06 12.87 -8.92
CA ALA A 225 3.67 13.12 -8.58
C ALA A 225 3.48 14.60 -8.20
N ASP A 226 2.23 15.06 -8.22
CA ASP A 226 1.87 16.32 -7.55
C ASP A 226 2.09 16.10 -6.05
N ILE A 227 3.24 16.53 -5.54
CA ILE A 227 3.57 16.37 -4.12
C ILE A 227 2.70 17.35 -3.34
N ASP A 228 1.63 16.83 -2.76
CA ASP A 228 1.00 17.45 -1.60
C ASP A 228 2.04 17.55 -0.46
N ALA A 229 1.92 18.54 0.43
CA ALA A 229 2.92 18.85 1.47
C ALA A 229 3.31 17.64 2.34
N ASP A 230 2.52 16.59 2.31
CA ASP A 230 2.63 15.44 3.20
C ASP A 230 3.76 14.45 2.91
N ALA A 231 4.33 14.43 1.70
CA ALA A 231 5.50 13.58 1.43
C ALA A 231 6.78 14.11 2.08
N LEU A 232 6.76 15.38 2.55
CA LEU A 232 7.88 16.07 3.18
C LEU A 232 7.89 15.99 4.71
N TYR A 233 6.79 15.57 5.36
CA TYR A 233 6.71 15.46 6.83
C TYR A 233 7.40 14.20 7.42
N ASP A 234 8.07 13.40 6.61
CA ASP A 234 8.83 12.22 7.05
C ASP A 234 10.32 12.55 7.35
N GLU A 235 10.71 13.83 7.35
CA GLU A 235 12.02 14.32 7.81
C GLU A 235 11.88 15.31 8.96
N ASP A 236 12.63 15.08 10.05
CA ASP A 236 12.72 15.94 11.24
C ASP A 236 13.14 17.37 10.87
N LEU A 237 12.21 18.28 10.55
CA LEU A 237 12.56 19.67 10.23
C LEU A 237 11.51 20.69 10.69
N ASP A 238 11.76 21.28 11.85
CA ASP A 238 11.59 22.71 12.05
C ASP A 238 12.36 23.45 10.93
N TYR A 239 11.79 24.51 10.33
CA TYR A 239 12.34 25.40 9.30
C TYR A 239 12.18 25.11 7.79
N ARG A 240 11.60 23.98 7.32
CA ARG A 240 11.45 23.73 5.87
C ARG A 240 10.14 24.21 5.22
N GLU A 241 9.08 24.37 5.99
CA GLU A 241 7.71 24.60 5.48
C GLU A 241 7.61 25.86 4.60
N PHE A 242 8.38 26.91 4.90
CA PHE A 242 8.31 28.18 4.17
C PHE A 242 9.01 28.16 2.79
N MET A 243 9.99 27.27 2.56
CA MET A 243 10.73 27.21 1.29
C MET A 243 10.11 26.24 0.26
N VAL A 244 9.30 25.29 0.73
CA VAL A 244 8.68 24.22 -0.07
C VAL A 244 7.62 24.78 -1.03
N GLU A 245 6.80 25.73 -0.59
CA GLU A 245 5.70 26.28 -1.40
C GLU A 245 6.19 27.02 -2.66
N LEU A 246 7.33 27.71 -2.57
CA LEU A 246 7.91 28.49 -3.66
C LEU A 246 8.45 27.63 -4.83
N ILE A 247 8.76 26.36 -4.59
CA ILE A 247 9.47 25.49 -5.55
C ILE A 247 8.57 24.42 -6.17
N LYS A 248 7.49 24.01 -5.47
CA LYS A 248 6.46 23.07 -5.97
C LYS A 248 5.88 23.45 -7.34
N LYS A 249 5.78 24.74 -7.67
CA LYS A 249 5.24 25.21 -8.97
C LYS A 249 6.18 25.03 -10.17
N ARG A 250 7.50 24.91 -9.98
CA ARG A 250 8.47 24.87 -11.09
C ARG A 250 8.90 23.47 -11.54
N LYS A 251 8.70 22.43 -10.72
CA LYS A 251 9.19 21.05 -10.99
C LYS A 251 8.13 19.95 -10.92
N LYS A 252 6.85 20.34 -10.83
CA LYS A 252 5.71 19.42 -10.98
C LYS A 252 5.86 18.63 -12.28
N LEU A 253 5.74 17.30 -12.20
CA LEU A 253 5.89 16.37 -13.32
C LEU A 253 7.32 16.29 -13.92
N ALA A 254 8.38 16.60 -13.16
CA ALA A 254 9.75 16.33 -13.60
C ALA A 254 9.94 14.82 -13.92
N PRO A 255 10.57 14.44 -15.05
CA PRO A 255 10.89 13.05 -15.35
C PRO A 255 11.78 12.43 -14.26
N LEU A 256 11.48 11.19 -13.89
CA LEU A 256 12.24 10.42 -12.90
C LEU A 256 12.87 9.16 -13.49
N ARG A 257 12.21 8.57 -14.49
CA ARG A 257 12.61 7.31 -15.11
C ARG A 257 12.17 7.29 -16.57
N LEU A 258 13.05 6.79 -17.42
CA LEU A 258 12.77 6.48 -18.83
C LEU A 258 12.87 4.98 -19.02
N GLU A 259 11.84 4.36 -19.59
CA GLU A 259 11.83 2.94 -19.92
C GLU A 259 11.74 2.75 -21.43
N LEU A 260 12.54 1.82 -21.97
CA LEU A 260 12.58 1.49 -23.39
C LEU A 260 12.39 -0.02 -23.60
N SER A 261 11.58 -0.39 -24.61
CA SER A 261 11.35 -1.81 -24.93
C SER A 261 12.44 -2.44 -25.83
N ARG A 262 13.22 -1.62 -26.53
CA ARG A 262 14.26 -2.05 -27.46
C ARG A 262 15.50 -1.19 -27.33
N ASP A 263 16.64 -1.76 -27.71
CA ASP A 263 17.89 -1.02 -27.78
C ASP A 263 17.83 0.05 -28.88
N MET A 264 18.28 1.24 -28.49
CA MET A 264 18.55 2.35 -29.40
C MET A 264 20.00 2.74 -29.26
N ASP A 265 20.56 3.35 -30.29
CA ASP A 265 21.94 3.84 -30.25
C ASP A 265 22.16 4.80 -29.07
N ASP A 266 23.31 4.69 -28.42
CA ASP A 266 23.61 5.44 -27.18
C ASP A 266 23.57 6.96 -27.41
N THR A 267 23.85 7.42 -28.63
CA THR A 267 23.74 8.84 -28.99
C THR A 267 22.29 9.33 -28.94
N ILE A 268 21.35 8.48 -29.35
CA ILE A 268 19.91 8.77 -29.33
C ILE A 268 19.38 8.71 -27.90
N VAL A 269 19.80 7.72 -27.11
CA VAL A 269 19.45 7.63 -25.69
C VAL A 269 19.91 8.88 -24.95
N LYS A 270 21.16 9.34 -25.18
CA LYS A 270 21.66 10.61 -24.62
C LYS A 270 20.85 11.82 -25.10
N THR A 271 20.42 11.82 -26.36
CA THR A 271 19.58 12.89 -26.90
C THR A 271 18.21 12.93 -26.21
N LEU A 272 17.56 11.78 -26.00
CA LEU A 272 16.30 11.68 -25.24
C LEU A 272 16.49 12.12 -23.78
N CYS A 273 17.59 11.70 -23.15
CA CYS A 273 17.95 12.12 -21.79
C CYS A 273 18.11 13.64 -21.70
N ASN A 274 18.77 14.28 -22.67
CA ASN A 274 18.92 15.73 -22.71
C ASN A 274 17.57 16.46 -22.87
N TYR A 275 16.64 15.92 -23.67
CA TYR A 275 15.30 16.51 -23.80
C TYR A 275 14.47 16.37 -22.51
N LEU A 276 14.69 15.29 -21.75
CA LEU A 276 13.94 14.97 -20.54
C LEU A 276 14.63 15.44 -19.25
N ASP A 277 15.83 16.04 -19.34
CA ASP A 277 16.66 16.40 -18.18
C ASP A 277 16.91 15.20 -17.24
N LEU A 278 17.23 14.04 -17.84
CA LEU A 278 17.48 12.78 -17.14
C LEU A 278 18.95 12.38 -17.22
N ASP A 279 19.45 11.73 -16.17
CA ASP A 279 20.72 11.01 -16.24
C ASP A 279 20.54 9.67 -16.97
N THR A 280 21.54 9.22 -17.72
CA THR A 280 21.48 7.92 -18.42
C THR A 280 21.31 6.74 -17.45
N ARG A 281 21.67 6.90 -16.18
CA ARG A 281 21.43 5.93 -15.12
C ARG A 281 19.94 5.78 -14.76
N GLN A 282 19.09 6.72 -15.14
CA GLN A 282 17.63 6.66 -14.96
C GLN A 282 16.92 6.01 -16.16
N VAL A 283 17.67 5.54 -17.16
CA VAL A 283 17.16 4.78 -18.29
C VAL A 283 17.18 3.29 -17.96
N PHE A 284 16.04 2.65 -18.14
CA PHE A 284 15.84 1.22 -17.94
C PHE A 284 15.40 0.59 -19.25
N ARG A 285 15.90 -0.62 -19.49
CA ARG A 285 15.49 -1.45 -20.61
C ARG A 285 14.61 -2.56 -20.05
N SER A 286 13.53 -2.87 -20.74
CA SER A 286 12.64 -3.98 -20.38
C SER A 286 12.22 -4.73 -21.62
N PHE A 287 12.33 -6.05 -21.58
CA PHE A 287 11.88 -6.93 -22.66
C PHE A 287 10.40 -7.29 -22.52
N ALA A 288 9.88 -7.25 -21.29
CA ALA A 288 8.45 -7.32 -21.05
C ALA A 288 7.76 -6.02 -21.49
N PRO A 289 6.43 -6.04 -21.70
CA PRO A 289 5.66 -4.83 -21.95
C PRO A 289 5.88 -3.77 -20.87
N LEU A 290 6.00 -2.51 -21.30
CA LEU A 290 6.28 -1.38 -20.41
C LEU A 290 5.12 -1.06 -19.45
N ASN A 291 3.96 -1.68 -19.65
CA ASN A 291 2.79 -1.57 -18.78
C ASN A 291 2.03 -2.90 -18.80
N LEU A 292 1.81 -3.49 -17.62
CA LEU A 292 1.17 -4.78 -17.41
C LEU A 292 -0.33 -4.65 -17.05
N SER A 293 -0.95 -3.48 -17.18
CA SER A 293 -2.38 -3.30 -16.86
C SER A 293 -3.32 -4.19 -17.69
N PHE A 294 -2.88 -4.63 -18.88
CA PHE A 294 -3.64 -5.55 -19.73
C PHE A 294 -3.88 -6.92 -19.09
N VAL A 295 -3.05 -7.32 -18.12
CA VAL A 295 -3.15 -8.61 -17.41
C VAL A 295 -4.54 -8.83 -16.84
N PHE A 296 -5.15 -7.81 -16.24
CA PHE A 296 -6.50 -7.93 -15.66
C PHE A 296 -7.56 -8.25 -16.71
N ARG A 297 -7.40 -7.75 -17.95
CA ARG A 297 -8.30 -8.11 -19.06
C ARG A 297 -8.08 -9.54 -19.55
N LEU A 298 -6.84 -10.05 -19.46
CA LEU A 298 -6.56 -11.45 -19.78
C LEU A 298 -7.17 -12.39 -18.73
N GLN A 299 -7.19 -11.99 -17.46
CA GLN A 299 -7.85 -12.75 -16.40
C GLN A 299 -9.36 -12.92 -16.64
N ASP A 300 -10.04 -11.89 -17.18
CA ASP A 300 -11.45 -12.01 -17.57
C ASP A 300 -11.68 -13.14 -18.59
N ARG A 301 -10.69 -13.45 -19.43
CA ARG A 301 -10.76 -14.59 -20.37
C ARG A 301 -10.46 -15.94 -19.70
N LEU A 302 -9.67 -15.94 -18.62
CA LEU A 302 -9.36 -17.12 -17.84
C LEU A 302 -10.48 -17.51 -16.86
N CYS A 303 -11.46 -16.64 -16.60
CA CYS A 303 -12.48 -16.84 -15.56
C CYS A 303 -13.29 -18.15 -15.67
N THR A 304 -13.32 -18.78 -16.86
CA THR A 304 -13.95 -20.10 -17.06
C THR A 304 -13.14 -21.26 -16.47
N ARG A 305 -11.93 -21.00 -15.98
CA ARG A 305 -10.96 -21.96 -15.44
C ARG A 305 -10.63 -21.60 -13.98
N PRO A 306 -11.50 -21.96 -13.03
CA PRO A 306 -11.37 -21.54 -11.63
C PRO A 306 -10.08 -22.06 -10.96
N GLU A 307 -9.49 -23.14 -11.47
CA GLU A 307 -8.22 -23.69 -10.96
C GLU A 307 -7.01 -22.76 -11.16
N LEU A 308 -7.14 -21.74 -12.03
CA LEU A 308 -6.08 -20.75 -12.28
C LEU A 308 -6.16 -19.55 -11.34
N PHE A 309 -7.15 -19.50 -10.47
CA PHE A 309 -7.39 -18.41 -9.51
C PHE A 309 -7.28 -18.94 -8.09
N PHE A 310 -7.10 -18.04 -7.11
CA PHE A 310 -7.33 -18.41 -5.73
C PHE A 310 -8.78 -18.86 -5.55
N GLU A 311 -8.99 -19.92 -4.76
CA GLU A 311 -10.34 -20.35 -4.37
C GLU A 311 -11.09 -19.15 -3.78
N LYS A 312 -12.32 -18.91 -4.23
CA LYS A 312 -13.06 -17.71 -3.81
C LYS A 312 -13.41 -17.82 -2.33
N ARG A 313 -12.86 -16.88 -1.55
CA ARG A 313 -13.06 -16.79 -0.11
C ARG A 313 -14.16 -15.74 0.21
N ILE A 314 -15.21 -16.14 0.94
CA ILE A 314 -16.31 -15.31 1.43
C ILE A 314 -16.17 -15.14 2.95
N PRO A 315 -16.18 -13.89 3.47
CA PRO A 315 -16.13 -13.63 4.91
C PRO A 315 -17.31 -14.30 5.65
N GLN A 316 -17.02 -15.00 6.75
CA GLN A 316 -18.01 -15.74 7.54
C GLN A 316 -18.67 -14.89 8.63
N PRO A 317 -19.91 -15.21 9.05
CA PRO A 317 -20.46 -14.68 10.30
C PRO A 317 -19.52 -15.00 11.48
N SER A 318 -19.34 -14.05 12.39
CA SER A 318 -18.55 -14.30 13.61
C SER A 318 -19.44 -14.99 14.65
N PRO A 319 -19.00 -16.07 15.31
CA PRO A 319 -19.75 -16.72 16.38
C PRO A 319 -19.89 -15.81 17.61
N GLU A 320 -19.11 -14.73 17.70
CA GLU A 320 -19.23 -13.76 18.79
C GLU A 320 -20.52 -12.94 18.72
N PHE A 321 -21.20 -12.93 17.57
CA PHE A 321 -22.43 -12.18 17.35
C PHE A 321 -23.59 -13.07 16.91
N ASP A 322 -24.70 -12.97 17.64
CA ASP A 322 -26.00 -13.46 17.21
C ASP A 322 -26.71 -12.35 16.40
N LEU A 323 -26.77 -12.53 15.07
CA LEU A 323 -27.40 -11.58 14.15
C LEU A 323 -28.94 -11.59 14.21
N GLU A 324 -29.57 -12.44 15.03
CA GLU A 324 -31.01 -12.37 15.29
C GLU A 324 -31.32 -11.48 16.50
N LYS A 325 -30.34 -11.25 17.38
CA LYS A 325 -30.48 -10.38 18.57
C LYS A 325 -29.85 -9.00 18.36
N PRO A 326 -30.28 -7.96 19.09
CA PRO A 326 -29.64 -6.65 19.03
C PRO A 326 -28.14 -6.72 19.39
N ILE A 327 -27.31 -5.95 18.70
CA ILE A 327 -25.85 -5.96 18.81
C ILE A 327 -25.35 -5.20 20.05
N LEU A 328 -25.93 -4.03 20.37
CA LEU A 328 -25.47 -3.22 21.51
C LEU A 328 -25.52 -3.97 22.87
N PRO A 329 -26.60 -4.72 23.21
CA PRO A 329 -26.62 -5.53 24.42
C PRO A 329 -25.53 -6.61 24.45
N GLN A 330 -25.19 -7.21 23.31
CA GLN A 330 -24.13 -8.23 23.22
C GLN A 330 -22.74 -7.64 23.53
N ILE A 331 -22.47 -6.41 23.06
CA ILE A 331 -21.24 -5.66 23.38
C ILE A 331 -21.23 -5.21 24.86
N LYS A 332 -22.40 -4.97 25.45
CA LYS A 332 -22.53 -4.65 26.87
C LYS A 332 -22.20 -5.84 27.77
N GLU A 333 -22.60 -7.03 27.37
CA GLU A 333 -22.32 -8.27 28.10
C GLU A 333 -20.85 -8.64 28.05
N LYS A 334 -20.22 -8.52 26.88
CA LYS A 334 -18.82 -8.86 26.67
C LYS A 334 -18.23 -8.08 25.50
N ASP A 335 -16.96 -7.71 25.61
CA ASP A 335 -16.21 -7.13 24.51
C ASP A 335 -16.20 -8.09 23.29
N LYS A 336 -16.07 -7.53 22.08
CA LYS A 336 -16.15 -8.29 20.82
C LYS A 336 -15.00 -7.93 19.89
N LEU A 337 -14.54 -8.89 19.10
CA LEU A 337 -13.49 -8.70 18.09
C LEU A 337 -13.88 -9.33 16.75
N LEU A 338 -13.84 -8.52 15.70
CA LEU A 338 -13.92 -8.98 14.32
C LEU A 338 -12.55 -8.93 13.65
N SER A 339 -12.22 -9.95 12.87
CA SER A 339 -11.00 -10.10 12.09
C SER A 339 -11.33 -10.20 10.61
N TYR A 340 -11.10 -9.12 9.88
CA TYR A 340 -11.23 -9.04 8.43
C TYR A 340 -9.97 -9.61 7.75
N PRO A 341 -10.06 -10.20 6.55
CA PRO A 341 -11.26 -10.46 5.74
C PRO A 341 -11.97 -11.78 6.11
N PHE A 342 -11.55 -12.46 7.18
CA PHE A 342 -12.06 -13.78 7.56
C PHE A 342 -13.51 -13.71 8.05
N GLU A 343 -13.83 -12.70 8.85
CA GLU A 343 -15.16 -12.44 9.40
C GLU A 343 -15.88 -11.31 8.67
N SER A 344 -17.21 -11.33 8.70
CA SER A 344 -18.04 -10.34 8.02
C SER A 344 -18.07 -9.00 8.74
N MET A 345 -18.11 -7.89 7.98
CA MET A 345 -18.35 -6.55 8.52
C MET A 345 -19.82 -6.30 8.89
N LYS A 346 -20.73 -7.24 8.58
CA LYS A 346 -22.16 -7.12 8.86
C LYS A 346 -22.51 -6.74 10.32
N PRO A 347 -21.89 -7.32 11.37
CA PRO A 347 -22.22 -6.96 12.75
C PRO A 347 -21.93 -5.48 13.05
N PHE A 348 -20.82 -4.94 12.52
CA PHE A 348 -20.49 -3.53 12.66
C PHE A 348 -21.50 -2.61 11.95
N LEU A 349 -21.89 -2.94 10.72
CA LEU A 349 -22.91 -2.19 9.98
C LEU A 349 -24.26 -2.21 10.71
N ARG A 350 -24.63 -3.38 11.27
CA ARG A 350 -25.86 -3.53 12.06
C ARG A 350 -25.80 -2.73 13.36
N MET A 351 -24.65 -2.69 14.04
CA MET A 351 -24.45 -1.84 15.21
C MET A 351 -24.75 -0.36 14.89
N LEU A 352 -24.24 0.16 13.77
CA LEU A 352 -24.51 1.54 13.36
C LEU A 352 -25.99 1.78 13.04
N HIS A 353 -26.62 0.86 12.31
CA HIS A 353 -28.05 0.96 11.98
C HIS A 353 -28.96 0.85 13.22
N GLU A 354 -28.64 -0.03 14.16
CA GLU A 354 -29.32 -0.10 15.46
C GLU A 354 -29.15 1.19 16.25
N ALA A 355 -27.92 1.72 16.30
CA ALA A 355 -27.66 3.00 16.97
C ALA A 355 -28.36 4.18 16.30
N ALA A 356 -28.54 4.16 14.97
CA ALA A 356 -29.31 5.16 14.22
C ALA A 356 -30.80 5.16 14.58
N ASN A 357 -31.35 4.02 15.01
CA ASN A 357 -32.79 3.82 15.26
C ASN A 357 -33.17 3.74 16.75
N ASP A 358 -32.22 3.47 17.67
CA ASP A 358 -32.49 3.45 19.12
C ASP A 358 -32.76 4.87 19.63
N LYS A 359 -33.92 5.07 20.27
CA LYS A 359 -34.33 6.35 20.88
C LYS A 359 -33.47 6.76 22.08
N SER A 360 -32.77 5.79 22.68
CA SER A 360 -31.90 6.01 23.83
C SER A 360 -30.52 6.49 23.39
N VAL A 361 -30.14 6.32 22.12
CA VAL A 361 -28.88 6.83 21.59
C VAL A 361 -29.01 8.33 21.33
N ILE A 362 -28.10 9.10 21.94
CA ILE A 362 -28.09 10.55 21.86
C ILE A 362 -27.07 11.08 20.85
N ALA A 363 -25.96 10.38 20.67
CA ALA A 363 -24.87 10.84 19.80
C ALA A 363 -24.08 9.69 19.17
N ILE A 364 -23.61 9.91 17.94
CA ILE A 364 -22.68 9.03 17.22
C ILE A 364 -21.52 9.89 16.73
N LYS A 365 -20.29 9.57 17.14
CA LYS A 365 -19.07 10.26 16.71
C LYS A 365 -18.15 9.29 15.97
N MET A 366 -17.64 9.66 14.80
CA MET A 366 -16.86 8.75 13.97
C MET A 366 -15.75 9.45 13.18
N THR A 367 -14.60 8.79 13.02
CA THR A 367 -13.52 9.25 12.13
C THR A 367 -13.55 8.49 10.80
N LEU A 368 -13.58 9.21 9.68
CA LEU A 368 -13.66 8.67 8.32
C LEU A 368 -12.45 9.15 7.49
N TYR A 369 -11.55 8.23 7.17
CA TYR A 369 -10.34 8.53 6.38
C TYR A 369 -10.55 8.33 4.87
N ARG A 370 -11.21 7.22 4.47
CA ARG A 370 -11.50 6.88 3.07
C ARG A 370 -12.89 6.27 2.96
N LEU A 371 -13.71 6.82 2.07
CA LEU A 371 -15.07 6.36 1.85
C LEU A 371 -15.22 5.63 0.51
N ALA A 372 -15.94 4.51 0.53
CA ALA A 372 -16.35 3.86 -0.70
C ALA A 372 -17.38 4.73 -1.43
N ARG A 373 -17.40 4.66 -2.77
CA ARG A 373 -18.42 5.32 -3.62
C ARG A 373 -19.87 5.04 -3.19
N GLN A 374 -20.12 3.88 -2.61
CA GLN A 374 -21.37 3.50 -1.97
C GLN A 374 -21.01 3.01 -0.56
N SER A 375 -21.29 3.80 0.46
CA SER A 375 -20.89 3.52 1.84
C SER A 375 -22.11 3.36 2.73
N LYS A 376 -22.37 2.14 3.20
CA LYS A 376 -23.47 1.88 4.15
C LYS A 376 -23.24 2.53 5.50
N VAL A 377 -21.97 2.78 5.84
CA VAL A 377 -21.58 3.52 7.03
C VAL A 377 -22.12 4.95 6.95
N VAL A 378 -21.90 5.63 5.83
CA VAL A 378 -22.39 7.01 5.64
C VAL A 378 -23.91 7.06 5.61
N GLU A 379 -24.56 6.09 4.96
CA GLU A 379 -26.02 5.96 4.95
C GLU A 379 -26.59 5.82 6.37
N ALA A 380 -25.99 4.97 7.22
CA ALA A 380 -26.42 4.81 8.61
C ALA A 380 -26.20 6.08 9.46
N LEU A 381 -25.14 6.85 9.19
CA LEU A 381 -24.90 8.13 9.86
C LEU A 381 -25.91 9.21 9.45
N ILE A 382 -26.27 9.26 8.16
CA ILE A 382 -27.33 10.14 7.65
C ILE A 382 -28.66 9.80 8.33
N GLU A 383 -29.04 8.52 8.36
CA GLU A 383 -30.25 8.05 9.03
C GLU A 383 -30.26 8.41 10.52
N ALA A 384 -29.13 8.30 11.21
CA ALA A 384 -29.01 8.70 12.61
C ALA A 384 -29.29 10.19 12.83
N ALA A 385 -28.76 11.05 11.96
CA ALA A 385 -28.98 12.50 12.01
C ALA A 385 -30.43 12.86 11.69
N GLU A 386 -31.04 12.24 10.68
CA GLU A 386 -32.45 12.39 10.34
C GLU A 386 -33.38 11.96 11.49
N ASN A 387 -32.96 10.93 12.25
CA ASN A 387 -33.63 10.48 13.48
C ASN A 387 -33.33 11.35 14.71
N GLY A 388 -32.73 12.53 14.54
CA GLY A 388 -32.54 13.55 15.57
C GLY A 388 -31.37 13.33 16.53
N LYS A 389 -30.40 12.48 16.16
CA LYS A 389 -29.20 12.21 16.97
C LYS A 389 -28.10 13.21 16.65
N GLU A 390 -27.25 13.51 17.64
CA GLU A 390 -26.06 14.33 17.39
C GLU A 390 -25.00 13.48 16.68
N VAL A 391 -24.83 13.72 15.38
CA VAL A 391 -23.84 12.98 14.58
C VAL A 391 -22.63 13.87 14.30
N PHE A 392 -21.46 13.45 14.80
CA PHE A 392 -20.18 14.11 14.55
C PHE A 392 -19.32 13.23 13.64
N VAL A 393 -18.83 13.81 12.54
CA VAL A 393 -17.99 13.09 11.59
C VAL A 393 -16.72 13.88 11.29
N MET A 394 -15.57 13.27 11.54
CA MET A 394 -14.29 13.81 11.13
C MET A 394 -13.88 13.19 9.79
N ILE A 395 -13.74 14.00 8.74
CA ILE A 395 -13.36 13.54 7.39
C ILE A 395 -11.98 14.07 7.02
N GLU A 396 -11.08 13.18 6.62
CA GLU A 396 -9.79 13.56 6.04
C GLU A 396 -9.93 13.83 4.53
N LEU A 397 -9.98 15.11 4.14
CA LEU A 397 -10.06 15.50 2.73
C LEU A 397 -8.75 15.27 1.97
N LYS A 398 -7.60 15.23 2.67
CA LYS A 398 -6.27 15.00 2.05
C LYS A 398 -5.94 13.51 1.94
N ALA A 399 -6.96 12.65 1.85
CA ALA A 399 -6.80 11.22 1.64
C ALA A 399 -6.54 10.95 0.15
N ARG A 400 -5.33 10.52 -0.15
CA ARG A 400 -4.85 10.34 -1.52
C ARG A 400 -5.74 9.43 -2.35
N PHE A 401 -6.13 9.91 -3.54
CA PHE A 401 -6.95 9.24 -4.58
C PHE A 401 -8.44 9.08 -4.28
N ASP A 402 -8.92 9.58 -3.14
CA ASP A 402 -10.33 9.50 -2.72
C ASP A 402 -10.95 10.90 -2.51
N GLU A 403 -10.27 11.96 -2.95
CA GLU A 403 -10.62 13.35 -2.66
C GLU A 403 -12.03 13.70 -3.18
N GLU A 404 -12.34 13.34 -4.43
CA GLU A 404 -13.65 13.59 -5.04
C GLU A 404 -14.78 12.90 -4.28
N ASN A 405 -14.60 11.62 -3.91
CA ASN A 405 -15.61 10.85 -3.17
C ASN A 405 -15.81 11.44 -1.76
N ASN A 406 -14.73 11.83 -1.08
CA ASN A 406 -14.81 12.40 0.27
C ASN A 406 -15.54 13.75 0.27
N ILE A 407 -15.36 14.58 -0.77
CA ILE A 407 -16.08 15.86 -0.93
C ILE A 407 -17.58 15.63 -1.16
N GLU A 408 -17.95 14.69 -2.02
CA GLU A 408 -19.36 14.37 -2.27
C GLU A 408 -20.06 13.88 -1.00
N TRP A 409 -19.43 12.97 -0.27
CA TRP A 409 -19.99 12.43 0.98
C TRP A 409 -20.08 13.46 2.09
N SER A 410 -19.10 14.37 2.21
CA SER A 410 -19.17 15.42 3.22
C SER A 410 -20.39 16.30 3.02
N ARG A 411 -20.69 16.67 1.77
CA ARG A 411 -21.86 17.48 1.44
C ARG A 411 -23.16 16.77 1.82
N ARG A 412 -23.28 15.48 1.52
CA ARG A 412 -24.48 14.70 1.88
C ARG A 412 -24.68 14.59 3.39
N LEU A 413 -23.60 14.43 4.16
CA LEU A 413 -23.64 14.40 5.62
C LEU A 413 -24.08 15.76 6.19
N GLU A 414 -23.54 16.87 5.69
CA GLU A 414 -23.94 18.22 6.11
C GLU A 414 -25.42 18.50 5.78
N GLU A 415 -25.88 18.12 4.59
CA GLU A 415 -27.28 18.28 4.17
C GLU A 415 -28.25 17.50 5.08
N ALA A 416 -27.81 16.36 5.63
CA ALA A 416 -28.57 15.56 6.60
C ALA A 416 -28.53 16.12 8.04
N GLY A 417 -27.74 17.15 8.31
CA GLY A 417 -27.60 17.76 9.64
C GLY A 417 -26.46 17.19 10.50
N CYS A 418 -25.57 16.38 9.93
CA CYS A 418 -24.35 15.94 10.63
C CYS A 418 -23.38 17.11 10.81
N ARG A 419 -22.71 17.16 11.97
CA ARG A 419 -21.57 18.05 12.20
C ARG A 419 -20.32 17.44 11.57
N VAL A 420 -19.94 17.95 10.40
CA VAL A 420 -18.73 17.51 9.69
C VAL A 420 -17.56 18.43 10.04
N VAL A 421 -16.42 17.83 10.42
CA VAL A 421 -15.15 18.54 10.65
C VAL A 421 -14.10 17.99 9.69
N TYR A 422 -13.25 18.87 9.18
CA TYR A 422 -12.28 18.57 8.14
C TYR A 422 -10.85 18.66 8.65
N GLY A 423 -10.23 17.51 8.91
CA GLY A 423 -8.81 17.43 9.27
C GLY A 423 -8.41 18.30 10.48
N LEU A 424 -7.14 18.23 10.83
CA LEU A 424 -6.56 19.09 11.87
C LEU A 424 -5.38 19.86 11.25
N ASP A 425 -5.24 21.15 11.55
CA ASP A 425 -4.09 21.91 11.06
C ASP A 425 -2.79 21.29 11.59
N GLY A 426 -1.88 20.95 10.67
CA GLY A 426 -0.60 20.29 10.98
C GLY A 426 -0.68 18.78 11.24
N TYR A 427 -1.87 18.16 11.29
CA TYR A 427 -2.02 16.73 11.59
C TYR A 427 -3.04 16.03 10.70
N LYS A 428 -2.74 14.78 10.30
CA LYS A 428 -3.76 13.92 9.67
C LYS A 428 -4.45 13.04 10.67
N VAL A 429 -5.78 12.96 10.58
CA VAL A 429 -6.56 12.03 11.41
C VAL A 429 -6.64 10.69 10.69
N HIS A 430 -5.95 9.69 11.25
CA HIS A 430 -5.87 8.35 10.67
C HIS A 430 -6.34 7.27 11.65
N SER A 431 -6.85 7.64 12.82
CA SER A 431 -7.60 6.75 13.70
C SER A 431 -8.87 6.23 13.04
N LYS A 432 -9.29 5.02 13.42
CA LYS A 432 -10.61 4.45 13.09
C LYS A 432 -11.34 4.22 14.38
N LEU A 433 -12.02 5.28 14.78
CA LEU A 433 -12.69 5.38 16.05
C LEU A 433 -14.16 5.69 15.79
N CYS A 434 -15.05 4.94 16.44
CA CYS A 434 -16.47 5.18 16.48
C CYS A 434 -16.93 5.14 17.93
N LEU A 435 -17.69 6.14 18.37
CA LEU A 435 -18.25 6.25 19.71
C LEU A 435 -19.75 6.49 19.61
N ILE A 436 -20.54 5.57 20.16
CA ILE A 436 -21.98 5.69 20.31
C ILE A 436 -22.25 5.99 21.79
N THR A 437 -22.95 7.10 22.04
CA THR A 437 -23.35 7.50 23.40
C THR A 437 -24.83 7.27 23.57
N ARG A 438 -25.19 6.49 24.59
CA ARG A 438 -26.56 6.10 24.90
C ARG A 438 -26.93 6.60 26.30
N LYS A 439 -28.10 7.25 26.42
CA LYS A 439 -28.63 7.74 27.69
C LYS A 439 -29.75 6.82 28.16
N THR A 440 -29.55 6.19 29.31
CA THR A 440 -30.54 5.33 29.96
C THR A 440 -30.96 5.94 31.30
N ASP A 441 -31.99 5.39 31.93
CA ASP A 441 -32.42 5.80 33.27
C ASP A 441 -31.31 5.60 34.33
N ALA A 442 -30.39 4.65 34.08
CA ALA A 442 -29.27 4.34 34.97
C ALA A 442 -28.03 5.22 34.76
N GLY A 443 -27.98 6.01 33.68
CA GLY A 443 -26.83 6.85 33.34
C GLY A 443 -26.45 6.80 31.86
N VAL A 444 -25.26 7.33 31.58
CA VAL A 444 -24.68 7.34 30.22
C VAL A 444 -23.88 6.07 29.99
N GLU A 445 -24.18 5.39 28.89
CA GLU A 445 -23.46 4.22 28.40
C GLU A 445 -22.67 4.62 27.15
N TYR A 446 -21.47 4.06 27.01
CA TYR A 446 -20.60 4.27 25.87
C TYR A 446 -20.35 2.96 25.15
N TYR A 447 -20.50 2.95 23.84
CA TYR A 447 -20.11 1.84 22.98
C TYR A 447 -19.04 2.34 22.02
N THR A 448 -17.83 1.83 22.17
CA THR A 448 -16.67 2.28 21.42
C THR A 448 -16.21 1.17 20.50
N GLN A 449 -16.04 1.50 19.22
CA GLN A 449 -15.37 0.64 18.25
C GLN A 449 -14.03 1.27 17.86
N ILE A 450 -12.98 0.46 17.89
CA ILE A 450 -11.62 0.83 17.49
C ILE A 450 -11.13 -0.15 16.42
N GLY A 451 -10.72 0.37 15.26
CA GLY A 451 -10.24 -0.42 14.13
C GLY A 451 -8.76 -0.20 13.80
N THR A 452 -8.10 -1.24 13.29
CA THR A 452 -6.75 -1.11 12.71
C THR A 452 -6.77 -0.57 11.27
N GLY A 453 -7.91 -0.68 10.58
CA GLY A 453 -8.10 -0.27 9.19
C GLY A 453 -9.42 0.45 8.93
N ASN A 454 -9.57 0.97 7.71
CA ASN A 454 -10.66 1.87 7.31
C ASN A 454 -12.02 1.17 7.23
N TYR A 455 -13.10 1.95 7.36
CA TYR A 455 -14.49 1.50 7.23
C TYR A 455 -14.95 1.33 5.77
N ASN A 456 -14.16 0.63 4.96
CA ASN A 456 -14.48 0.38 3.55
C ASN A 456 -14.74 -1.11 3.29
N GLU A 457 -15.98 -1.42 2.94
CA GLU A 457 -16.52 -2.77 2.75
C GLU A 457 -15.85 -3.57 1.62
N LYS A 458 -15.26 -2.87 0.63
CA LYS A 458 -14.51 -3.51 -0.47
C LYS A 458 -13.11 -3.87 0.00
N THR A 459 -12.42 -2.93 0.63
CA THR A 459 -11.05 -3.16 1.11
C THR A 459 -11.01 -4.13 2.29
N SER A 460 -12.06 -4.20 3.11
CA SER A 460 -12.15 -5.18 4.21
C SER A 460 -12.14 -6.64 3.73
N ARG A 461 -12.28 -6.90 2.42
CA ARG A 461 -12.14 -8.24 1.83
C ARG A 461 -10.72 -8.57 1.35
N LEU A 462 -9.83 -7.58 1.35
CA LEU A 462 -8.46 -7.69 0.89
C LEU A 462 -7.44 -7.45 2.01
N TYR A 463 -7.73 -6.55 2.94
CA TYR A 463 -6.83 -6.18 4.05
C TYR A 463 -7.13 -7.01 5.30
N THR A 464 -6.07 -7.45 6.00
CA THR A 464 -6.23 -8.11 7.30
C THR A 464 -6.36 -7.05 8.39
N ASP A 465 -7.57 -6.86 8.91
CA ASP A 465 -7.88 -5.78 9.86
C ASP A 465 -8.63 -6.29 11.07
N LEU A 466 -8.42 -5.64 12.21
CA LEU A 466 -9.10 -5.94 13.45
C LEU A 466 -10.07 -4.82 13.80
N SER A 467 -11.25 -5.19 14.27
CA SER A 467 -12.29 -4.27 14.75
C SER A 467 -12.75 -4.71 16.14
N TYR A 468 -12.27 -4.01 17.16
CA TYR A 468 -12.60 -4.23 18.57
C TYR A 468 -13.80 -3.36 18.96
N MET A 469 -14.75 -3.94 19.69
CA MET A 469 -15.94 -3.24 20.21
C MET A 469 -16.06 -3.49 21.71
N THR A 470 -16.25 -2.42 22.47
CA THR A 470 -16.33 -2.47 23.94
C THR A 470 -17.36 -1.50 24.49
N SER A 471 -17.93 -1.87 25.64
CA SER A 471 -18.81 -1.02 26.44
C SER A 471 -18.14 -0.44 27.69
N ARG A 472 -16.81 -0.61 27.82
CA ARG A 472 -16.03 -0.10 28.96
C ARG A 472 -16.08 1.42 29.02
N VAL A 473 -16.48 1.92 30.19
CA VAL A 473 -16.69 3.35 30.42
C VAL A 473 -15.38 4.13 30.29
N GLU A 474 -14.27 3.58 30.79
CA GLU A 474 -12.95 4.23 30.76
C GLU A 474 -12.48 4.47 29.32
N ILE A 475 -12.66 3.48 28.44
CA ILE A 475 -12.34 3.61 27.00
C ILE A 475 -13.31 4.59 26.33
N GLY A 476 -14.60 4.53 26.67
CA GLY A 476 -15.61 5.43 26.11
C GLY A 476 -15.39 6.90 26.46
N LEU A 477 -14.96 7.19 27.70
CA LEU A 477 -14.61 8.54 28.15
C LEU A 477 -13.39 9.07 27.40
N GLU A 478 -12.31 8.28 27.29
CA GLU A 478 -11.13 8.73 26.55
C GLU A 478 -11.38 8.87 25.05
N ALA A 479 -12.25 8.04 24.46
CA ALA A 479 -12.70 8.21 23.09
C ALA A 479 -13.49 9.52 22.92
N ALA A 480 -14.33 9.87 23.90
CA ALA A 480 -15.06 11.14 23.91
C ALA A 480 -14.11 12.34 24.00
N ASP A 481 -13.05 12.25 24.81
CA ASP A 481 -12.01 13.26 24.93
C ASP A 481 -11.24 13.44 23.62
N VAL A 482 -10.94 12.34 22.90
CA VAL A 482 -10.34 12.41 21.56
C VAL A 482 -11.25 13.18 20.61
N PHE A 483 -12.54 12.86 20.53
CA PHE A 483 -13.47 13.59 19.67
C PHE A 483 -13.65 15.05 20.10
N GLN A 484 -13.65 15.34 21.40
CA GLN A 484 -13.75 16.71 21.91
C GLN A 484 -12.52 17.53 21.55
N ALA A 485 -11.32 16.96 21.63
CA ALA A 485 -10.09 17.61 21.20
C ALA A 485 -10.12 17.89 19.69
N LEU A 486 -10.51 16.89 18.89
CA LEU A 486 -10.64 17.05 17.43
C LEU A 486 -11.63 18.16 17.05
N ASP A 487 -12.78 18.22 17.73
CA ASP A 487 -13.79 19.26 17.49
C ASP A 487 -13.29 20.68 17.83
N LYS A 488 -12.33 20.80 18.75
CA LYS A 488 -11.67 22.06 19.12
C LYS A 488 -10.47 22.41 18.22
N GLY A 489 -10.10 21.54 17.28
CA GLY A 489 -8.86 21.70 16.54
C GLY A 489 -7.61 21.46 17.41
N GLU A 490 -7.70 20.54 18.37
CA GLU A 490 -6.61 20.18 19.29
C GLU A 490 -6.35 18.67 19.27
N THR A 491 -5.28 18.25 19.96
CA THR A 491 -4.99 16.84 20.26
C THR A 491 -5.05 16.59 21.77
N VAL A 492 -5.39 15.37 22.16
CA VAL A 492 -5.39 15.00 23.59
C VAL A 492 -3.98 15.13 24.15
N LYS A 493 -3.87 15.65 25.38
CA LYS A 493 -2.58 15.90 26.05
C LYS A 493 -2.12 14.71 26.88
N GLU A 494 -3.09 14.02 27.49
CA GLU A 494 -2.86 12.88 28.35
C GLU A 494 -4.04 11.91 28.23
N THR A 495 -3.73 10.62 28.35
CA THR A 495 -4.70 9.53 28.45
C THR A 495 -4.16 8.53 29.47
N SER A 496 -5.02 7.69 30.04
CA SER A 496 -4.64 6.61 30.93
C SER A 496 -4.60 5.26 30.18
N HIS A 497 -5.63 4.95 29.39
CA HIS A 497 -5.83 3.63 28.79
C HIS A 497 -5.42 3.57 27.32
N LEU A 498 -6.05 4.40 26.48
CA LEU A 498 -5.75 4.51 25.05
C LEU A 498 -4.34 5.08 24.85
N LEU A 499 -3.65 4.62 23.81
CA LEU A 499 -2.46 5.29 23.30
C LEU A 499 -2.90 6.18 22.15
N VAL A 500 -2.75 7.49 22.27
CA VAL A 500 -3.23 8.44 21.26
C VAL A 500 -2.08 9.30 20.76
N ALA A 501 -1.74 9.17 19.48
CA ALA A 501 -0.76 10.06 18.86
C ALA A 501 -1.37 11.48 18.69
N PRO A 502 -0.55 12.54 18.73
CA PRO A 502 0.91 12.52 18.80
C PRO A 502 1.49 12.51 20.23
N ASN A 503 0.71 12.88 21.25
CA ASN A 503 1.25 13.19 22.58
C ASN A 503 1.31 11.99 23.54
N CYS A 504 0.53 10.94 23.28
CA CYS A 504 0.30 9.83 24.20
C CYS A 504 0.52 8.46 23.53
N LEU A 505 1.37 8.39 22.51
CA LEU A 505 1.71 7.12 21.83
C LEU A 505 3.20 6.82 21.90
N GLN A 506 4.05 7.60 21.23
CA GLN A 506 5.50 7.33 21.15
C GLN A 506 6.12 7.23 22.56
N ASN A 507 5.83 8.21 23.42
CA ASN A 507 6.31 8.28 24.79
C ASN A 507 5.91 7.04 25.61
N LYS A 508 4.65 6.62 25.54
CA LYS A 508 4.15 5.46 26.28
C LYS A 508 4.74 4.15 25.77
N VAL A 509 4.90 3.99 24.46
CA VAL A 509 5.60 2.85 23.86
C VAL A 509 7.05 2.79 24.36
N LEU A 510 7.77 3.92 24.37
CA LEU A 510 9.14 3.98 24.89
C LEU A 510 9.22 3.62 26.38
N THR A 511 8.24 4.03 27.19
CA THR A 511 8.13 3.63 28.60
C THR A 511 7.91 2.13 28.75
N MET A 512 7.01 1.52 27.98
CA MET A 512 6.78 0.07 28.04
C MET A 512 8.02 -0.73 27.63
N ILE A 513 8.80 -0.26 26.63
CA ILE A 513 10.07 -0.91 26.27
C ILE A 513 11.10 -0.74 27.40
N GLU A 514 11.14 0.41 28.08
CA GLU A 514 12.03 0.62 29.24
C GLU A 514 11.66 -0.27 30.44
N GLU A 515 10.37 -0.48 30.69
CA GLU A 515 9.90 -1.42 31.71
C GLU A 515 10.46 -2.83 31.45
N GLU A 516 10.38 -3.32 30.21
CA GLU A 516 10.92 -4.64 29.86
C GLU A 516 12.46 -4.69 29.90
N ILE A 517 13.17 -3.61 29.55
CA ILE A 517 14.62 -3.49 29.74
C ILE A 517 15.00 -3.65 31.21
N TYR A 518 14.29 -2.96 32.12
CA TYR A 518 14.55 -3.02 33.55
C TYR A 518 14.36 -4.46 34.07
N ARG A 519 13.30 -5.14 33.63
CA ARG A 519 12.98 -6.52 34.00
C ARG A 519 14.04 -7.52 33.53
N ALA A 520 14.47 -7.42 32.27
CA ALA A 520 15.53 -8.27 31.74
C ALA A 520 16.85 -8.10 32.51
N LYS A 521 17.21 -6.85 32.86
CA LYS A 521 18.39 -6.57 33.70
C LYS A 521 18.27 -7.09 35.12
N ALA A 522 17.04 -7.23 35.64
CA ALA A 522 16.76 -7.85 36.93
C ALA A 522 16.76 -9.41 36.85
N GLY A 523 16.96 -9.99 35.67
CA GLY A 523 16.92 -11.44 35.45
C GLY A 523 15.50 -12.01 35.35
N GLU A 524 14.48 -11.16 35.19
CA GLU A 524 13.10 -11.58 34.96
C GLU A 524 12.84 -11.82 33.48
N GLU A 525 11.83 -12.64 33.16
CA GLU A 525 11.39 -12.82 31.77
C GLU A 525 10.78 -11.51 31.22
N ALA A 526 11.29 -11.10 30.07
CA ALA A 526 10.90 -9.88 29.38
C ALA A 526 10.68 -10.16 27.89
N TYR A 527 9.55 -9.68 27.37
CA TYR A 527 9.10 -9.98 26.01
C TYR A 527 8.45 -8.78 25.34
N ILE A 528 8.70 -8.62 24.05
CA ILE A 528 8.06 -7.63 23.18
C ILE A 528 7.62 -8.31 21.88
N GLY A 529 6.33 -8.28 21.58
CA GLY A 529 5.76 -8.76 20.33
C GLY A 529 5.19 -7.59 19.52
N ILE A 530 5.58 -7.45 18.26
CA ILE A 530 5.15 -6.33 17.42
C ILE A 530 4.66 -6.83 16.06
N LYS A 531 3.40 -6.59 15.73
CA LYS A 531 2.89 -6.73 14.36
C LYS A 531 2.58 -5.37 13.79
N MET A 532 3.11 -5.05 12.60
CA MET A 532 2.77 -3.82 11.87
C MET A 532 3.15 -3.87 10.39
N ASN A 533 2.82 -2.79 9.66
CA ASN A 533 3.20 -2.68 8.26
C ASN A 533 4.56 -2.05 8.07
N SER A 534 4.99 -1.13 8.95
CA SER A 534 6.26 -0.44 8.78
C SER A 534 6.91 0.03 10.09
N LEU A 535 8.21 -0.20 10.24
CA LEU A 535 9.05 0.29 11.33
C LEU A 535 10.13 1.24 10.78
N THR A 536 10.01 2.53 11.07
CA THR A 536 10.95 3.57 10.61
C THR A 536 11.27 4.63 11.67
N ASP A 537 10.54 4.68 12.78
CA ASP A 537 10.77 5.64 13.86
C ASP A 537 12.09 5.34 14.58
N LYS A 538 13.07 6.24 14.44
CA LYS A 538 14.42 6.04 14.97
C LYS A 538 14.43 5.93 16.50
N LYS A 539 13.61 6.70 17.22
CA LYS A 539 13.60 6.67 18.69
C LYS A 539 13.13 5.31 19.20
N ILE A 540 12.11 4.75 18.57
CA ILE A 540 11.61 3.41 18.89
C ILE A 540 12.64 2.34 18.49
N ILE A 541 13.23 2.43 17.30
CA ILE A 541 14.28 1.51 16.84
C ILE A 541 15.47 1.48 17.82
N ASP A 542 15.98 2.65 18.21
CA ASP A 542 17.09 2.76 19.17
C ASP A 542 16.73 2.10 20.51
N LYS A 543 15.47 2.25 20.94
CA LYS A 543 14.98 1.64 22.18
C LYS A 543 14.87 0.11 22.08
N LEU A 544 14.42 -0.41 20.94
CA LEU A 544 14.35 -1.85 20.66
C LEU A 544 15.75 -2.47 20.61
N ILE A 545 16.75 -1.77 20.05
CA ILE A 545 18.16 -2.20 20.09
C ILE A 545 18.63 -2.30 21.56
N ASN A 546 18.39 -1.27 22.37
CA ASN A 546 18.75 -1.30 23.80
C ASN A 546 18.05 -2.44 24.57
N ALA A 547 16.80 -2.75 24.20
CA ALA A 547 16.06 -3.89 24.77
C ALA A 547 16.69 -5.23 24.40
N SER A 548 17.09 -5.39 23.14
CA SER A 548 17.81 -6.58 22.70
C SER A 548 19.15 -6.77 23.42
N GLU A 549 19.94 -5.70 23.55
CA GLU A 549 21.21 -5.71 24.29
C GLU A 549 21.03 -6.06 25.77
N ALA A 550 19.88 -5.69 26.37
CA ALA A 550 19.54 -6.02 27.75
C ALA A 550 19.05 -7.47 27.93
N GLY A 551 18.84 -8.22 26.85
CA GLY A 551 18.38 -9.61 26.88
C GLY A 551 16.87 -9.79 26.69
N VAL A 552 16.11 -8.72 26.38
CA VAL A 552 14.67 -8.81 26.10
C VAL A 552 14.47 -9.59 24.79
N LYS A 553 13.55 -10.57 24.80
CA LYS A 553 13.15 -11.29 23.58
C LYS A 553 12.15 -10.47 22.79
N ILE A 554 12.43 -10.26 21.50
CA ILE A 554 11.62 -9.40 20.63
C ILE A 554 11.28 -10.14 19.35
N ASP A 555 9.99 -10.39 19.12
CA ASP A 555 9.49 -10.93 17.85
C ASP A 555 8.69 -9.87 17.11
N MET A 556 8.91 -9.78 15.80
CA MET A 556 8.22 -8.82 14.96
C MET A 556 7.66 -9.47 13.69
N VAL A 557 6.41 -9.13 13.37
CA VAL A 557 5.76 -9.43 12.08
C VAL A 557 5.62 -8.11 11.33
N ILE A 558 6.57 -7.79 10.45
CA ILE A 558 6.63 -6.54 9.68
C ILE A 558 6.53 -6.85 8.20
N ARG A 559 5.39 -6.50 7.59
CA ARG A 559 5.15 -6.76 6.18
C ARG A 559 5.98 -5.89 5.23
N GLY A 560 6.01 -4.60 5.49
CA GLY A 560 6.49 -3.58 4.57
C GLY A 560 7.92 -3.18 4.88
N ILE A 561 8.09 -1.91 5.25
CA ILE A 561 9.40 -1.31 5.53
C ILE A 561 9.85 -1.71 6.93
N ASN A 562 11.03 -2.31 7.05
CA ASN A 562 11.76 -2.45 8.30
C ASN A 562 13.12 -1.73 8.22
N CYS A 563 13.34 -0.73 9.06
CA CYS A 563 14.61 0.01 9.13
C CYS A 563 15.56 -0.50 10.22
N LEU A 564 15.22 -1.57 10.94
CA LEU A 564 16.07 -2.24 11.94
C LEU A 564 16.60 -3.54 11.34
N ILE A 565 17.90 -3.81 11.40
CA ILE A 565 18.45 -5.10 10.98
C ILE A 565 18.48 -6.05 12.20
N PRO A 566 17.75 -7.18 12.18
CA PRO A 566 17.75 -8.15 13.27
C PRO A 566 19.05 -8.96 13.30
N GLN A 567 19.28 -9.75 14.36
CA GLN A 567 20.36 -10.75 14.42
C GLN A 567 21.79 -10.19 14.20
N VAL A 568 22.02 -8.89 14.47
CA VAL A 568 23.36 -8.30 14.45
C VAL A 568 24.07 -8.62 15.77
N PRO A 569 25.24 -9.28 15.73
CA PRO A 569 25.97 -9.71 16.92
C PRO A 569 26.21 -8.62 17.97
N GLY A 570 25.80 -8.90 19.20
CA GLY A 570 25.91 -8.01 20.36
C GLY A 570 25.00 -6.78 20.34
N LYS A 571 24.04 -6.71 19.40
CA LYS A 571 23.16 -5.53 19.19
C LYS A 571 21.69 -5.90 19.04
N THR A 572 21.38 -6.83 18.14
CA THR A 572 20.00 -7.22 17.81
C THR A 572 19.81 -8.75 17.81
N ASP A 573 20.67 -9.49 18.50
CA ASP A 573 20.65 -10.96 18.61
C ASP A 573 19.30 -11.51 19.11
N ASN A 574 18.61 -10.74 19.95
CA ASN A 574 17.32 -11.14 20.52
C ASN A 574 16.11 -10.63 19.71
N ILE A 575 16.34 -10.10 18.50
CA ILE A 575 15.27 -9.59 17.63
C ILE A 575 15.06 -10.54 16.45
N ARG A 576 13.86 -11.08 16.31
CA ARG A 576 13.43 -11.85 15.15
C ARG A 576 12.41 -11.05 14.34
N VAL A 577 12.58 -10.99 13.01
CA VAL A 577 11.66 -10.28 12.12
C VAL A 577 11.18 -11.21 11.02
N VAL A 578 9.86 -11.37 10.92
CA VAL A 578 9.17 -12.11 9.87
C VAL A 578 8.32 -11.16 9.04
N SER A 579 8.31 -11.35 7.72
CA SER A 579 7.43 -10.65 6.78
C SER A 579 6.57 -11.63 6.02
N ILE A 580 5.26 -11.40 6.01
CA ILE A 580 4.29 -12.23 5.28
C ILE A 580 3.72 -11.42 4.13
N VAL A 581 3.95 -11.90 2.91
CA VAL A 581 3.31 -11.40 1.69
C VAL A 581 2.60 -12.58 1.05
N GLY A 582 1.31 -12.43 0.80
CA GLY A 582 0.47 -13.48 0.25
C GLY A 582 -0.81 -12.89 -0.32
N ARG A 583 -1.87 -13.72 -0.37
CA ARG A 583 -3.17 -13.38 -0.93
C ARG A 583 -3.77 -12.12 -0.33
N PHE A 584 -3.82 -12.04 0.99
CA PHE A 584 -4.36 -10.88 1.69
C PHE A 584 -3.28 -9.87 2.03
N LEU A 585 -3.68 -8.61 2.07
CA LEU A 585 -2.82 -7.52 2.46
C LEU A 585 -2.72 -7.50 3.99
N GLU A 586 -1.62 -8.04 4.55
CA GLU A 586 -1.33 -7.87 5.98
C GLU A 586 -1.40 -6.39 6.36
N HIS A 587 -2.23 -6.05 7.34
CA HIS A 587 -2.51 -4.66 7.70
C HIS A 587 -2.74 -4.39 9.19
N SER A 588 -3.19 -5.36 9.97
CA SER A 588 -3.45 -5.18 11.40
C SER A 588 -2.18 -4.86 12.16
N ARG A 589 -2.30 -4.04 13.22
CA ARG A 589 -1.20 -3.76 14.15
C ARG A 589 -1.54 -4.26 15.54
N ILE A 590 -0.62 -5.03 16.11
CA ILE A 590 -0.72 -5.61 17.45
C ILE A 590 0.57 -5.28 18.21
N TYR A 591 0.47 -4.77 19.43
CA TYR A 591 1.61 -4.56 20.31
C TYR A 591 1.44 -5.42 21.56
N ILE A 592 2.49 -6.15 21.93
CA ILE A 592 2.53 -7.05 23.09
C ILE A 592 3.75 -6.68 23.92
N PHE A 593 3.55 -6.41 25.21
CA PHE A 593 4.63 -6.12 26.16
C PHE A 593 4.48 -6.97 27.42
N GLY A 594 5.57 -7.60 27.86
CA GLY A 594 5.64 -8.39 29.08
C GLY A 594 5.14 -9.83 28.93
N CYS A 595 5.32 -10.61 30.00
CA CYS A 595 4.98 -12.02 30.09
C CYS A 595 3.91 -12.29 31.18
N GLY A 596 3.20 -13.41 31.06
CA GLY A 596 2.23 -13.88 32.07
C GLY A 596 1.17 -12.83 32.41
N GLU A 597 0.91 -12.61 33.70
CA GLU A 597 -0.07 -11.64 34.20
C GLU A 597 0.28 -10.17 33.89
N ARG A 598 1.55 -9.87 33.57
CA ARG A 598 1.98 -8.50 33.21
C ARG A 598 1.72 -8.15 31.75
N LYS A 599 1.27 -9.12 30.95
CA LYS A 599 1.14 -8.99 29.50
C LYS A 599 0.12 -7.90 29.15
N LYS A 600 0.57 -6.91 28.40
CA LYS A 600 -0.27 -5.84 27.85
C LYS A 600 -0.38 -6.02 26.35
N ILE A 601 -1.59 -6.23 25.84
CA ILE A 601 -1.88 -6.37 24.40
C ILE A 601 -2.67 -5.16 23.93
N TYR A 602 -2.26 -4.59 22.79
CA TYR A 602 -2.93 -3.49 22.13
C TYR A 602 -3.22 -3.83 20.68
N ILE A 603 -4.34 -3.35 20.14
CA ILE A 603 -4.51 -3.18 18.69
C ILE A 603 -4.36 -1.70 18.33
N ALA A 604 -3.83 -1.40 17.15
CA ALA A 604 -3.53 -0.02 16.79
C ALA A 604 -3.83 0.33 15.33
N SER A 605 -4.13 1.60 15.08
CA SER A 605 -4.13 2.15 13.71
C SER A 605 -2.72 2.60 13.26
N ALA A 606 -1.80 2.82 14.21
CA ALA A 606 -0.45 3.33 13.95
C ALA A 606 0.55 2.22 13.59
N ASP A 607 1.39 2.50 12.59
CA ASP A 607 2.70 1.88 12.45
C ASP A 607 3.73 2.63 13.30
N PHE A 608 4.89 2.04 13.59
CA PHE A 608 6.01 2.75 14.21
C PHE A 608 6.81 3.52 13.17
N MET A 609 6.15 4.50 12.56
CA MET A 609 6.76 5.52 11.71
C MET A 609 6.62 6.89 12.39
N THR A 610 7.63 7.75 12.26
CA THR A 610 7.60 9.10 12.86
C THR A 610 6.31 9.85 12.55
N ARG A 611 5.88 9.85 11.28
CA ARG A 611 4.61 10.48 10.91
C ARG A 611 3.38 9.91 11.64
N ASN A 612 3.34 8.61 11.95
CA ASN A 612 2.23 7.97 12.63
C ASN A 612 2.29 8.19 14.15
N THR A 613 3.48 8.22 14.72
CA THR A 613 3.69 8.34 16.16
C THR A 613 3.63 9.78 16.67
N VAL A 614 3.97 10.77 15.82
CA VAL A 614 4.08 12.19 16.23
C VAL A 614 3.43 13.21 15.28
N CYS A 615 3.06 12.87 14.04
CA CYS A 615 2.46 13.81 13.08
C CYS A 615 1.02 13.46 12.67
N ARG A 616 0.39 12.50 13.35
CA ARG A 616 -0.98 12.05 13.08
C ARG A 616 -1.74 11.84 14.37
N VAL A 617 -3.06 11.89 14.24
CA VAL A 617 -3.97 11.39 15.27
C VAL A 617 -4.24 9.92 14.95
N GLU A 618 -3.63 9.05 15.73
CA GLU A 618 -3.77 7.59 15.68
C GLU A 618 -4.19 7.10 17.07
N VAL A 619 -4.84 5.94 17.13
CA VAL A 619 -5.31 5.35 18.39
C VAL A 619 -4.87 3.90 18.48
N ALA A 620 -4.37 3.50 19.64
CA ALA A 620 -4.22 2.11 20.05
C ALA A 620 -5.06 1.83 21.29
N ALA A 621 -5.82 0.73 21.27
CA ALA A 621 -6.71 0.32 22.34
C ALA A 621 -6.11 -0.87 23.12
N PRO A 622 -6.04 -0.80 24.45
CA PRO A 622 -5.66 -1.94 25.27
C PRO A 622 -6.77 -3.01 25.25
N ILE A 623 -6.36 -4.28 25.25
CA ILE A 623 -7.27 -5.43 25.27
C ILE A 623 -7.25 -6.03 26.67
N TYR A 624 -8.34 -5.79 27.40
CA TYR A 624 -8.51 -6.26 28.78
C TYR A 624 -9.30 -7.57 28.90
N ASP A 625 -10.15 -7.86 27.91
CA ASP A 625 -10.84 -9.15 27.83
C ASP A 625 -9.82 -10.25 27.53
N GLN A 626 -9.75 -11.25 28.42
CA GLN A 626 -8.72 -12.28 28.37
C GLN A 626 -8.88 -13.21 27.16
N ASP A 627 -10.11 -13.46 26.71
CA ASP A 627 -10.35 -14.36 25.58
C ASP A 627 -9.93 -13.67 24.27
N ILE A 628 -10.19 -12.36 24.15
CA ILE A 628 -9.72 -11.56 23.02
C ILE A 628 -8.19 -11.43 23.07
N ALA A 629 -7.60 -11.20 24.24
CA ALA A 629 -6.15 -11.13 24.41
C ALA A 629 -5.47 -12.43 23.97
N GLN A 630 -5.98 -13.57 24.41
CA GLN A 630 -5.49 -14.89 24.01
C GLN A 630 -5.64 -15.10 22.50
N ARG A 631 -6.80 -14.76 21.92
CA ARG A 631 -7.03 -14.88 20.46
C ARG A 631 -6.01 -14.06 19.66
N LEU A 632 -5.68 -12.84 20.11
CA LEU A 632 -4.69 -11.99 19.44
C LEU A 632 -3.26 -12.52 19.56
N GLU A 633 -2.92 -13.08 20.72
CA GLU A 633 -1.63 -13.73 20.93
C GLU A 633 -1.48 -14.98 20.05
N GLU A 634 -2.50 -15.84 20.01
CA GLU A 634 -2.54 -17.01 19.12
C GLU A 634 -2.37 -16.57 17.67
N MET A 635 -3.11 -15.54 17.22
CA MET A 635 -2.94 -14.98 15.89
C MET A 635 -1.50 -14.52 15.64
N PHE A 636 -0.89 -13.81 16.59
CA PHE A 636 0.49 -13.35 16.48
C PHE A 636 1.49 -14.52 16.36
N ILE A 637 1.35 -15.54 17.19
CA ILE A 637 2.21 -16.74 17.17
C ILE A 637 2.02 -17.54 15.89
N THR A 638 0.78 -17.72 15.42
CA THR A 638 0.49 -18.39 14.14
C THR A 638 1.18 -17.69 12.97
N MET A 639 1.17 -16.35 12.94
CA MET A 639 1.91 -15.59 11.92
C MET A 639 3.43 -15.75 12.03
N LEU A 640 3.97 -15.77 13.25
CA LEU A 640 5.41 -16.03 13.46
C LEU A 640 5.85 -17.46 13.08
N SER A 641 4.90 -18.39 13.06
CA SER A 641 5.09 -19.81 12.77
C SER A 641 4.79 -20.17 11.31
N ASP A 642 4.31 -19.22 10.51
CA ASP A 642 4.07 -19.42 9.08
C ASP A 642 5.37 -19.90 8.40
N ASN A 643 5.24 -20.92 7.54
CA ASN A 643 6.38 -21.54 6.84
C ASN A 643 6.11 -21.73 5.34
N GLN A 644 5.06 -21.10 4.82
CA GLN A 644 4.73 -21.10 3.38
C GLN A 644 4.88 -19.73 2.73
N LYS A 645 4.55 -18.66 3.47
CA LYS A 645 4.54 -17.27 2.99
C LYS A 645 5.43 -16.34 3.83
N ALA A 646 5.82 -16.75 5.03
CA ALA A 646 6.76 -16.00 5.83
C ALA A 646 8.18 -15.99 5.25
N ARG A 647 8.77 -14.80 5.21
CA ARG A 647 10.21 -14.60 5.00
C ARG A 647 10.82 -14.01 6.26
N GLU A 648 11.90 -14.61 6.75
CA GLU A 648 12.66 -14.13 7.91
C GLU A 648 13.82 -13.24 7.43
N GLU A 649 14.01 -12.11 8.11
CA GLU A 649 15.13 -11.20 7.82
C GLU A 649 16.38 -11.63 8.58
N ASP A 650 17.50 -11.79 7.87
CA ASP A 650 18.78 -12.18 8.44
C ASP A 650 19.60 -10.99 8.99
N GLY A 651 20.77 -11.29 9.56
CA GLY A 651 21.74 -10.31 10.08
C GLY A 651 22.37 -9.38 9.03
N GLU A 652 22.09 -9.59 7.74
CA GLU A 652 22.51 -8.75 6.62
C GLU A 652 21.32 -7.96 6.03
N GLY A 653 20.14 -8.11 6.62
CA GLY A 653 18.89 -7.48 6.23
C GLY A 653 18.23 -8.13 5.01
N ASN A 654 18.64 -9.33 4.60
CA ASN A 654 18.04 -10.07 3.48
C ASN A 654 16.92 -10.98 3.96
N TYR A 655 15.91 -11.16 3.12
CA TYR A 655 14.74 -11.97 3.43
C TYR A 655 14.87 -13.36 2.81
N HIS A 656 14.65 -14.39 3.61
CA HIS A 656 14.68 -15.78 3.16
C HIS A 656 13.39 -16.48 3.54
N LEU A 657 12.88 -17.34 2.66
CA LEU A 657 11.70 -18.15 2.96
C LEU A 657 11.96 -19.00 4.20
N VAL A 658 11.02 -18.98 5.14
CA VAL A 658 11.04 -19.84 6.32
C VAL A 658 10.58 -21.23 5.90
N TYR A 659 11.47 -22.03 5.33
CA TYR A 659 11.17 -23.43 4.99
C TYR A 659 11.98 -24.38 5.86
N ARG A 660 11.28 -25.23 6.61
CA ARG A 660 11.86 -26.31 7.40
C ARG A 660 11.19 -27.60 6.93
N GLN A 661 11.96 -28.51 6.32
CA GLN A 661 11.46 -29.73 5.68
C GLN A 661 10.65 -30.65 6.62
N GLU A 662 10.86 -30.54 7.93
CA GLU A 662 10.23 -31.39 8.94
C GLU A 662 8.97 -30.79 9.56
N ASP A 663 8.65 -29.52 9.26
CA ASP A 663 7.51 -28.83 9.86
C ASP A 663 6.20 -29.12 9.11
N THR A 664 5.10 -29.16 9.84
CA THR A 664 3.76 -29.20 9.22
C THR A 664 3.55 -27.91 8.41
N PRO A 665 3.11 -27.99 7.14
CA PRO A 665 2.91 -26.79 6.34
C PRO A 665 1.83 -25.88 6.95
N LEU A 666 2.16 -24.62 7.15
CA LEU A 666 1.30 -23.60 7.74
C LEU A 666 1.36 -22.32 6.91
N ASN A 667 0.22 -21.97 6.33
CA ASN A 667 -0.07 -20.64 5.80
C ASN A 667 -1.05 -19.97 6.75
N SER A 668 -0.58 -18.95 7.45
CA SER A 668 -1.34 -18.23 8.48
C SER A 668 -2.65 -17.64 7.93
N GLN A 669 -2.64 -17.11 6.70
CA GLN A 669 -3.82 -16.51 6.09
C GLN A 669 -4.90 -17.54 5.78
N GLU A 670 -4.53 -18.70 5.23
CA GLU A 670 -5.47 -19.79 4.97
C GLU A 670 -5.92 -20.45 6.28
N PHE A 671 -5.03 -20.60 7.26
CA PHE A 671 -5.38 -21.11 8.59
C PHE A 671 -6.45 -20.25 9.29
N PHE A 672 -6.29 -18.93 9.33
CA PHE A 672 -7.29 -18.04 9.94
C PHE A 672 -8.62 -18.09 9.21
N TYR A 673 -8.57 -18.33 7.90
CA TYR A 673 -9.75 -18.48 7.10
C TYR A 673 -10.49 -19.78 7.39
N GLU A 674 -9.78 -20.92 7.40
CA GLU A 674 -10.33 -22.23 7.77
C GLU A 674 -10.90 -22.19 9.19
N ALA A 675 -10.18 -21.58 10.14
CA ALA A 675 -10.67 -21.39 11.51
C ALA A 675 -11.97 -20.58 11.57
N ALA A 676 -12.15 -19.57 10.72
CA ALA A 676 -13.41 -18.82 10.64
C ALA A 676 -14.57 -19.66 10.08
N TYR A 677 -14.29 -20.57 9.14
CA TYR A 677 -15.27 -21.51 8.60
C TYR A 677 -15.69 -22.56 9.63
N SER A 678 -14.73 -23.21 10.28
CA SER A 678 -15.01 -24.25 11.29
C SER A 678 -15.73 -23.71 12.53
N ARG A 679 -15.64 -22.42 12.82
CA ARG A 679 -16.37 -21.77 13.91
C ARG A 679 -17.83 -21.44 13.56
N CYS A 680 -18.17 -21.43 12.27
CA CYS A 680 -19.52 -21.13 11.79
C CYS A 680 -20.37 -22.40 11.59
N GLU A 681 -19.73 -23.55 11.39
CA GLU A 681 -20.34 -24.89 11.41
C GLU A 681 -20.68 -25.31 12.85
#